data_AF-A0A8S1IRK7-F1
#
_entry.id   AF-A0A8S1IRK7-F1
#
_cell.length_a   1.000
_cell.length_b   1.000
_cell.length_c   1.000
_cell.angle_alpha   90.00
_cell.angle_beta   90.00
_cell.angle_gamma   90.00
#
_symmetry.space_group_name_H-M   'P 1'
#
loop_
_entity.id
_entity.type
_entity.pdbx_description
1 polymer ?
#
loop_
_entity_poly.entity_id
_entity_poly.type
_entity_poly.pdbx_seq_one_letter_code
_entity_poly.pdbx_strand_id
1 'polypeptide(L)'
;MSWRAGYVGAVSSGVVWSAAAPKSPKVVVRKSPGWHPLVAGCGFPQSRCGRELSAALTFQPSPFLQLIGRHRMAFGPARALGTQAAGQDGGDAREEEVATEEEAVTAKQARIKVSIAKSTGRLDLSECGLTSVPPEVFDVSDLRDLSLAGNRIWELPREIGQLTCLERLVLAGNLLKVVPDEIGKLMQLEGLWIHGNLLEMLPDSISNLTRLAKCSLAGNRLAALPPGFGLLRSLQQLDVSGNQLVSLPDSLCSLQDLRVLSLHGNQLRDLPKSFGDLLGLEELSLQGNCLTTVADLPRNLRNLSLADNLLTCFGSHPGRLENLMELKSVSLYGNQLQDVPPGLLALPKLKSIWLEGNPLAEDAMDQISSPSQWGPSLKSVGLDQNQFPVLKAQAWQQSGTVLKFSKCSQSTYGYFKLASVDGHNGAARQPSSNGVSTASMLVVAFGSAPGVPNWGGLLKRVQSKIAASEEDLRSVTFDTLFVVDPKRSWYGASESDDGMLNHYRRNLQAVTSRYDHVVMIGDSMGASGALLFASLATSVLAFCPQVDLSSSSIRPASGQEGWARFKDRVLEGVGQSSASVTVLSGSWEHDMEQVRQLPQEQINWKVFHVDTHRLAIHLENAGRLVPLVLGALAEEVKVPSGTTRAANML
;
A
#
# COMPACT_ATOMS: atom_id res chain seq x y z
N MET A 1 27.22 10.22 -72.15
CA MET A 1 27.53 8.82 -71.74
C MET A 1 26.97 8.67 -70.34
N SER A 2 26.21 7.63 -69.95
CA SER A 2 25.75 6.43 -70.68
C SER A 2 24.27 6.08 -70.38
N TRP A 3 23.74 5.25 -71.27
CA TRP A 3 22.40 4.65 -71.36
C TRP A 3 22.04 3.66 -70.21
N ARG A 4 20.88 2.98 -70.14
CA ARG A 4 19.42 3.26 -70.43
C ARG A 4 18.62 1.92 -70.29
N ALA A 5 17.33 1.96 -69.91
CA ALA A 5 16.36 0.82 -69.86
C ALA A 5 16.68 -0.31 -68.83
N GLY A 6 15.78 -1.23 -68.41
CA GLY A 6 14.34 -1.51 -68.66
C GLY A 6 14.00 -3.01 -68.35
N TYR A 7 12.77 -3.57 -68.38
CA TYR A 7 11.38 -3.07 -68.39
C TYR A 7 10.38 -4.29 -68.31
N VAL A 8 9.14 -4.14 -67.80
CA VAL A 8 7.95 -5.03 -67.98
C VAL A 8 7.83 -6.37 -67.17
N GLY A 9 6.59 -6.69 -66.73
CA GLY A 9 6.11 -8.02 -66.25
C GLY A 9 5.43 -7.99 -64.87
N ALA A 10 4.10 -8.06 -64.63
CA ALA A 10 2.90 -8.49 -65.40
C ALA A 10 2.76 -10.04 -65.54
N VAL A 11 1.61 -10.73 -65.37
CA VAL A 11 0.16 -10.38 -65.34
C VAL A 11 -0.64 -11.22 -64.29
N SER A 12 -1.90 -10.83 -64.02
CA SER A 12 -2.89 -11.30 -63.01
C SER A 12 -3.48 -12.72 -63.08
N SER A 13 -3.97 -13.22 -61.93
CA SER A 13 -5.33 -13.78 -61.71
C SER A 13 -5.62 -13.87 -60.18
N GLY A 14 -6.85 -13.92 -59.65
CA GLY A 14 -8.19 -13.75 -60.25
C GLY A 14 -9.23 -14.76 -59.73
N VAL A 15 -10.32 -14.29 -59.08
CA VAL A 15 -11.55 -15.03 -58.65
C VAL A 15 -11.40 -15.89 -57.35
N VAL A 16 -12.24 -15.92 -56.28
CA VAL A 16 -13.68 -15.64 -55.96
C VAL A 16 -14.56 -16.92 -56.00
N TRP A 17 -15.34 -17.36 -54.98
CA TRP A 17 -15.82 -16.74 -53.71
C TRP A 17 -16.18 -17.77 -52.59
N SER A 18 -16.71 -17.23 -51.47
CA SER A 18 -17.70 -17.80 -50.51
C SER A 18 -17.49 -19.14 -49.76
N ALA A 19 -17.43 -19.01 -48.43
CA ALA A 19 -18.24 -19.70 -47.40
C ALA A 19 -18.29 -21.25 -47.26
N ALA A 20 -17.83 -21.75 -46.10
CA ALA A 20 -18.40 -22.89 -45.39
C ALA A 20 -18.05 -22.83 -43.87
N ALA A 21 -18.92 -23.35 -43.00
CA ALA A 21 -18.67 -23.45 -41.55
C ALA A 21 -18.99 -24.86 -41.03
N PRO A 22 -18.10 -25.52 -40.26
CA PRO A 22 -18.38 -26.81 -39.64
C PRO A 22 -18.55 -26.75 -38.10
N LYS A 23 -19.72 -27.26 -37.71
CA LYS A 23 -20.24 -27.68 -36.39
C LYS A 23 -19.22 -28.17 -35.34
N SER A 24 -19.56 -27.90 -34.08
CA SER A 24 -18.96 -28.42 -32.85
C SER A 24 -18.99 -29.97 -32.71
N PRO A 25 -17.93 -30.60 -32.16
CA PRO A 25 -17.99 -31.94 -31.60
C PRO A 25 -18.48 -31.93 -30.14
N LYS A 26 -19.10 -33.03 -29.70
CA LYS A 26 -19.46 -33.27 -28.28
C LYS A 26 -18.24 -33.77 -27.51
N VAL A 27 -18.00 -33.27 -26.29
CA VAL A 27 -17.03 -33.87 -25.34
C VAL A 27 -17.76 -34.79 -24.37
N VAL A 28 -17.17 -35.96 -24.09
CA VAL A 28 -17.75 -37.01 -23.25
C VAL A 28 -17.21 -36.90 -21.82
N VAL A 29 -18.11 -36.99 -20.83
CA VAL A 29 -17.72 -37.08 -19.41
C VAL A 29 -17.05 -38.43 -19.13
N ARG A 30 -15.78 -38.41 -18.70
CA ARG A 30 -15.13 -39.53 -18.00
C ARG A 30 -14.33 -39.03 -16.80
N LYS A 31 -14.20 -39.91 -15.80
CA LYS A 31 -13.71 -39.60 -14.45
C LYS A 31 -12.18 -39.55 -14.39
N SER A 32 -11.66 -38.73 -13.49
CA SER A 32 -10.25 -38.74 -13.04
C SER A 32 -9.87 -40.09 -12.41
N PRO A 33 -8.58 -40.45 -12.48
CA PRO A 33 -7.91 -40.86 -11.24
C PRO A 33 -6.44 -40.41 -11.13
N GLY A 34 -5.92 -40.38 -9.90
CA GLY A 34 -4.50 -40.64 -9.58
C GLY A 34 -3.48 -39.53 -9.87
N TRP A 35 -3.11 -38.77 -8.83
CA TRP A 35 -1.83 -38.06 -8.80
C TRP A 35 -0.72 -38.99 -8.29
N HIS A 36 0.42 -39.02 -8.99
CA HIS A 36 1.70 -39.49 -8.46
C HIS A 36 2.84 -38.66 -9.08
N PRO A 37 3.81 -38.16 -8.29
CA PRO A 37 4.90 -37.34 -8.81
C PRO A 37 6.02 -38.22 -9.41
N LEU A 38 6.55 -37.80 -10.55
CA LEU A 38 7.81 -38.32 -11.10
C LEU A 38 8.97 -37.39 -10.70
N VAL A 39 10.01 -37.97 -10.12
CA VAL A 39 11.23 -37.27 -9.71
C VAL A 39 12.18 -37.15 -10.91
N ALA A 40 12.72 -35.96 -11.14
CA ALA A 40 13.77 -35.74 -12.14
C ALA A 40 15.13 -36.24 -11.63
N GLY A 41 15.98 -36.73 -12.53
CA GLY A 41 17.35 -37.13 -12.19
C GLY A 41 18.33 -36.91 -13.33
N CYS A 42 19.46 -36.25 -13.04
CA CYS A 42 20.73 -36.33 -13.77
C CYS A 42 21.83 -35.50 -13.05
N GLY A 43 23.08 -35.97 -13.07
CA GLY A 43 24.27 -35.11 -12.91
C GLY A 43 24.85 -34.88 -11.50
N PHE A 44 25.58 -35.88 -10.97
CA PHE A 44 26.69 -35.63 -10.02
C PHE A 44 28.00 -35.38 -10.79
N PRO A 45 28.98 -34.66 -10.20
CA PRO A 45 30.08 -35.42 -9.59
C PRO A 45 30.56 -34.92 -8.21
N GLN A 46 30.87 -35.93 -7.41
CA GLN A 46 31.45 -35.99 -6.07
C GLN A 46 32.67 -35.09 -5.77
N SER A 47 32.78 -34.65 -4.52
CA SER A 47 34.01 -34.71 -3.72
C SER A 47 33.71 -35.34 -2.35
N ARG A 48 34.73 -35.71 -1.56
CA ARG A 48 34.62 -36.74 -0.49
C ARG A 48 34.73 -36.22 0.96
N CYS A 49 34.16 -37.03 1.86
CA CYS A 49 34.35 -37.07 3.33
C CYS A 49 33.75 -35.90 4.14
N GLY A 50 32.94 -36.10 5.18
CA GLY A 50 32.23 -37.32 5.63
C GLY A 50 32.40 -37.63 7.12
N ARG A 51 31.27 -37.65 7.85
CA ARG A 51 31.03 -38.43 9.08
C ARG A 51 29.53 -38.60 9.27
N GLU A 52 29.13 -39.76 9.76
CA GLU A 52 27.73 -40.14 9.99
C GLU A 52 27.27 -39.71 11.38
N LEU A 53 25.97 -39.47 11.53
CA LEU A 53 25.25 -39.77 12.76
C LEU A 53 23.78 -40.05 12.41
N SER A 54 23.33 -41.27 12.69
CA SER A 54 21.97 -41.72 12.40
C SER A 54 21.07 -41.48 13.62
N ALA A 55 19.95 -40.78 13.41
CA ALA A 55 18.83 -40.73 14.35
C ALA A 55 17.52 -40.54 13.56
N ALA A 56 16.69 -41.58 13.51
CA ALA A 56 15.35 -41.47 12.94
C ALA A 56 14.40 -40.85 13.98
N LEU A 57 13.64 -39.83 13.60
CA LEU A 57 12.55 -39.27 14.41
C LEU A 57 11.22 -39.50 13.71
N THR A 58 10.44 -40.44 14.24
CA THR A 58 9.04 -40.69 13.86
C THR A 58 8.14 -39.59 14.40
N PHE A 59 7.26 -39.05 13.56
CA PHE A 59 6.26 -38.07 13.98
C PHE A 59 5.17 -38.74 14.84
N GLN A 60 4.87 -38.13 15.99
CA GLN A 60 3.68 -38.38 16.81
C GLN A 60 3.13 -37.00 17.26
N PRO A 61 1.82 -36.73 17.14
CA PRO A 61 1.24 -35.49 17.62
C PRO A 61 1.07 -35.53 19.15
N SER A 62 1.28 -34.39 19.80
CA SER A 62 1.06 -34.20 21.25
C SER A 62 0.01 -33.11 21.47
N PRO A 63 -0.97 -33.30 22.39
CA PRO A 63 -2.03 -32.33 22.61
C PRO A 63 -1.59 -31.18 23.52
N PHE A 64 -2.08 -29.97 23.28
CA PHE A 64 -1.89 -28.84 24.19
C PHE A 64 -3.16 -27.99 24.36
N LEU A 65 -3.99 -28.38 25.33
CA LEU A 65 -5.15 -27.63 25.80
C LEU A 65 -5.23 -27.71 27.33
N GLN A 66 -4.37 -26.94 28.02
CA GLN A 66 -4.48 -26.58 29.45
C GLN A 66 -3.30 -25.69 29.90
N LEU A 67 -3.37 -24.36 29.71
CA LEU A 67 -2.66 -23.41 30.60
C LEU A 67 -3.12 -21.93 30.46
N ILE A 68 -4.36 -21.63 30.84
CA ILE A 68 -4.77 -20.25 31.15
C ILE A 68 -5.38 -20.25 32.55
N GLY A 69 -4.76 -19.55 33.49
CA GLY A 69 -5.31 -19.39 34.85
C GLY A 69 -4.29 -19.39 35.99
N ARG A 70 -3.39 -18.39 36.04
CA ARG A 70 -2.76 -17.88 37.29
C ARG A 70 -1.85 -16.67 37.02
N HIS A 71 -2.38 -15.46 37.12
CA HIS A 71 -1.65 -14.29 37.63
C HIS A 71 -2.66 -13.22 38.10
N ARG A 72 -2.95 -13.20 39.40
CA ARG A 72 -3.47 -12.03 40.13
C ARG A 72 -2.55 -11.81 41.34
N MET A 73 -2.11 -10.58 41.56
CA MET A 73 -1.30 -10.25 42.73
C MET A 73 -2.13 -10.29 44.02
N ALA A 74 -1.46 -10.52 45.14
CA ALA A 74 -2.09 -10.67 46.43
C ALA A 74 -2.24 -9.34 47.18
N PHE A 75 -3.43 -9.10 47.73
CA PHE A 75 -3.66 -8.25 48.89
C PHE A 75 -4.71 -8.91 49.80
N GLY A 76 -4.65 -8.61 51.09
CA GLY A 76 -5.55 -9.10 52.14
C GLY A 76 -4.95 -8.84 53.53
N PRO A 77 -5.50 -9.41 54.62
CA PRO A 77 -6.74 -10.19 54.71
C PRO A 77 -7.70 -9.70 55.82
N ALA A 78 -8.96 -10.16 55.79
CA ALA A 78 -9.83 -10.14 56.98
C ALA A 78 -10.86 -11.30 56.99
N ARG A 79 -11.02 -11.86 58.19
CA ARG A 79 -12.02 -12.82 58.75
C ARG A 79 -13.45 -12.82 58.16
N ALA A 80 -14.30 -13.84 58.37
CA ALA A 80 -14.19 -15.26 58.77
C ALA A 80 -15.63 -15.86 58.82
N LEU A 81 -15.77 -17.20 59.04
CA LEU A 81 -17.02 -17.99 59.15
C LEU A 81 -17.78 -18.18 57.80
N GLY A 82 -18.28 -19.37 57.41
CA GLY A 82 -17.92 -20.73 57.82
C GLY A 82 -19.09 -21.65 58.22
N THR A 83 -19.54 -22.52 57.31
CA THR A 83 -20.30 -23.77 57.60
C THR A 83 -20.18 -24.76 56.43
N GLN A 84 -20.44 -26.05 56.70
CA GLN A 84 -20.37 -27.16 55.73
C GLN A 84 -21.76 -27.57 55.23
N ALA A 85 -21.85 -28.19 54.04
CA ALA A 85 -22.56 -29.47 53.79
C ALA A 85 -22.49 -29.84 52.30
N ALA A 86 -22.77 -31.11 51.96
CA ALA A 86 -22.77 -31.63 50.60
C ALA A 86 -24.20 -32.05 50.14
N GLY A 87 -24.41 -32.11 48.82
CA GLY A 87 -25.61 -32.61 48.17
C GLY A 87 -25.29 -33.01 46.72
N GLN A 88 -25.99 -34.01 46.18
CA GLN A 88 -25.66 -34.67 44.91
C GLN A 88 -26.66 -34.36 43.78
N ASP A 89 -26.15 -34.49 42.56
CA ASP A 89 -26.81 -34.94 41.32
C ASP A 89 -28.13 -34.30 40.83
N GLY A 90 -28.02 -33.65 39.66
CA GLY A 90 -28.82 -34.08 38.49
C GLY A 90 -30.02 -33.23 38.08
N GLY A 91 -29.87 -32.43 37.01
CA GLY A 91 -30.98 -31.82 36.28
C GLY A 91 -30.54 -30.70 35.33
N ASP A 92 -31.02 -30.75 34.08
CA ASP A 92 -30.81 -29.82 32.96
C ASP A 92 -30.15 -28.45 33.25
N ALA A 93 -29.00 -28.23 32.62
CA ALA A 93 -28.52 -26.90 32.27
C ALA A 93 -28.50 -26.78 30.74
N ARG A 94 -29.32 -25.87 30.19
CA ARG A 94 -29.11 -25.37 28.83
C ARG A 94 -27.83 -24.54 28.83
N GLU A 95 -27.03 -24.66 27.79
CA GLU A 95 -25.95 -23.70 27.51
C GLU A 95 -26.57 -22.40 26.99
N GLU A 96 -27.18 -21.63 27.89
CA GLU A 96 -27.53 -20.24 27.62
C GLU A 96 -26.22 -19.43 27.65
N GLU A 97 -25.72 -19.07 26.46
CA GLU A 97 -24.61 -18.13 26.32
C GLU A 97 -24.99 -16.81 27.03
N VAL A 98 -24.31 -16.51 28.13
CA VAL A 98 -24.46 -15.25 28.86
C VAL A 98 -23.75 -14.16 28.06
N ALA A 99 -24.42 -13.68 27.00
CA ALA A 99 -24.01 -12.51 26.24
C ALA A 99 -23.78 -11.33 27.19
N THR A 100 -22.66 -10.64 27.02
CA THR A 100 -22.27 -9.55 27.92
C THR A 100 -23.22 -8.37 27.81
N GLU A 101 -23.31 -7.54 28.85
CA GLU A 101 -24.15 -6.33 28.82
C GLU A 101 -23.78 -5.39 27.65
N GLU A 102 -22.50 -5.38 27.26
CA GLU A 102 -21.97 -4.63 26.13
C GLU A 102 -22.51 -5.18 24.78
N GLU A 103 -22.45 -6.50 24.57
CA GLU A 103 -23.04 -7.16 23.39
C GLU A 103 -24.57 -6.99 23.32
N ALA A 104 -25.26 -7.03 24.47
CA ALA A 104 -26.70 -6.80 24.54
C ALA A 104 -27.08 -5.35 24.18
N VAL A 105 -26.27 -4.37 24.56
CA VAL A 105 -26.43 -2.97 24.15
C VAL A 105 -26.16 -2.82 22.65
N THR A 106 -25.09 -3.42 22.12
CA THR A 106 -24.78 -3.45 20.68
C THR A 106 -25.92 -4.04 19.85
N ALA A 107 -26.44 -5.20 20.23
CA ALA A 107 -27.55 -5.85 19.52
C ALA A 107 -28.82 -4.98 19.55
N LYS A 108 -29.10 -4.30 20.66
CA LYS A 108 -30.22 -3.37 20.78
C LYS A 108 -30.06 -2.12 19.90
N GLN A 109 -28.85 -1.56 19.82
CA GLN A 109 -28.55 -0.43 18.92
C GLN A 109 -28.67 -0.85 17.45
N ALA A 110 -28.17 -2.03 17.08
CA ALA A 110 -28.26 -2.56 15.73
C ALA A 110 -29.72 -2.72 15.28
N ARG A 111 -30.60 -3.26 16.13
CA ARG A 111 -32.05 -3.38 15.87
C ARG A 111 -32.72 -2.02 15.59
N ILE A 112 -32.33 -0.97 16.31
CA ILE A 112 -32.84 0.39 16.06
C ILE A 112 -32.37 0.89 14.69
N LYS A 113 -31.07 0.75 14.36
CA LYS A 113 -30.51 1.12 13.05
C LYS A 113 -31.19 0.36 11.90
N VAL A 114 -31.44 -0.94 12.04
CA VAL A 114 -32.20 -1.79 11.09
C VAL A 114 -33.62 -1.25 10.86
N SER A 115 -34.33 -0.82 11.91
CA SER A 115 -35.68 -0.26 11.77
C SER A 115 -35.72 1.04 10.95
N ILE A 116 -34.67 1.85 11.03
CA ILE A 116 -34.53 3.09 10.23
C ILE A 116 -34.19 2.74 8.77
N ALA A 117 -33.34 1.75 8.53
CA ALA A 117 -32.92 1.33 7.20
C ALA A 117 -34.09 0.94 6.27
N LYS A 118 -35.16 0.35 6.83
CA LYS A 118 -36.43 0.03 6.14
C LYS A 118 -37.17 1.26 5.57
N SER A 119 -36.69 2.48 5.84
CA SER A 119 -37.21 3.73 5.26
C SER A 119 -36.23 4.47 4.34
N THR A 120 -34.95 4.06 4.30
CA THR A 120 -33.87 4.76 3.60
C THR A 120 -33.17 3.93 2.53
N GLY A 121 -33.32 2.59 2.58
CA GLY A 121 -32.52 1.66 1.78
C GLY A 121 -31.03 1.64 2.17
N ARG A 122 -30.66 2.22 3.32
CA ARG A 122 -29.27 2.31 3.80
C ARG A 122 -29.14 1.96 5.27
N LEU A 123 -28.20 1.08 5.60
CA LEU A 123 -27.94 0.58 6.94
C LEU A 123 -26.46 0.73 7.28
N ASP A 124 -26.17 1.59 8.24
CA ASP A 124 -24.83 1.79 8.75
C ASP A 124 -24.67 1.16 10.14
N LEU A 125 -24.22 -0.10 10.15
CA LEU A 125 -23.80 -0.86 11.33
C LEU A 125 -22.27 -0.81 11.53
N SER A 126 -21.58 0.18 10.96
CA SER A 126 -20.15 0.37 11.22
C SER A 126 -19.91 0.52 12.72
N GLU A 127 -18.82 -0.11 13.17
CA GLU A 127 -18.13 0.21 14.43
C GLU A 127 -19.01 0.09 15.69
N CYS A 128 -20.02 -0.79 15.61
CA CYS A 128 -20.90 -1.14 16.71
C CYS A 128 -20.31 -2.24 17.63
N GLY A 129 -19.05 -2.65 17.42
CA GLY A 129 -18.39 -3.72 18.16
C GLY A 129 -18.82 -5.15 17.77
N LEU A 130 -19.59 -5.31 16.69
CA LEU A 130 -20.24 -6.56 16.29
C LEU A 130 -19.25 -7.71 16.07
N THR A 131 -19.53 -8.88 16.65
CA THR A 131 -18.79 -10.13 16.43
C THR A 131 -19.39 -10.98 15.29
N SER A 132 -20.64 -10.72 14.91
CA SER A 132 -21.39 -11.35 13.81
C SER A 132 -22.35 -10.33 13.18
N VAL A 133 -22.91 -10.63 12.00
CA VAL A 133 -23.95 -9.80 11.39
C VAL A 133 -25.30 -10.12 12.04
N PRO A 134 -26.03 -9.15 12.61
CA PRO A 134 -27.34 -9.40 13.23
C PRO A 134 -28.35 -9.97 12.20
N PRO A 135 -29.11 -11.05 12.52
CA PRO A 135 -30.04 -11.65 11.57
C PRO A 135 -31.09 -10.69 11.01
N GLU A 136 -31.48 -9.67 11.78
CA GLU A 136 -32.48 -8.66 11.39
C GLU A 136 -32.00 -7.77 10.23
N VAL A 137 -30.70 -7.78 9.88
CA VAL A 137 -30.17 -7.14 8.66
C VAL A 137 -30.81 -7.74 7.41
N PHE A 138 -31.07 -9.05 7.40
CA PHE A 138 -31.56 -9.77 6.23
C PHE A 138 -33.07 -9.60 6.00
N ASP A 139 -33.81 -9.08 6.99
CA ASP A 139 -35.21 -8.65 6.84
C ASP A 139 -35.37 -7.43 5.91
N VAL A 140 -34.29 -6.70 5.60
CA VAL A 140 -34.30 -5.49 4.77
C VAL A 140 -33.93 -5.87 3.33
N SER A 141 -34.80 -6.63 2.66
CA SER A 141 -34.49 -7.21 1.34
C SER A 141 -34.32 -6.20 0.21
N ASP A 142 -34.78 -4.97 0.39
CA ASP A 142 -34.64 -3.82 -0.51
C ASP A 142 -33.39 -2.94 -0.23
N LEU A 143 -32.55 -3.33 0.74
CA LEU A 143 -31.35 -2.61 1.14
C LEU A 143 -30.37 -2.44 -0.04
N ARG A 144 -29.87 -1.20 -0.23
CA ARG A 144 -28.92 -0.81 -1.28
C ARG A 144 -27.52 -0.52 -0.76
N ASP A 145 -27.41 0.03 0.45
CA ASP A 145 -26.14 0.38 1.09
C ASP A 145 -26.04 -0.29 2.46
N LEU A 146 -25.03 -1.14 2.65
CA LEU A 146 -24.73 -1.81 3.91
C LEU A 146 -23.29 -1.52 4.31
N SER A 147 -23.11 -0.81 5.41
CA SER A 147 -21.82 -0.68 6.09
C SER A 147 -21.80 -1.50 7.37
N LEU A 148 -20.77 -2.33 7.48
CA LEU A 148 -20.40 -3.16 8.62
C LEU A 148 -18.92 -2.93 8.98
N ALA A 149 -18.36 -1.78 8.58
CA ALA A 149 -16.95 -1.44 8.74
C ALA A 149 -16.50 -1.44 10.21
N GLY A 150 -15.21 -1.64 10.47
CA GLY A 150 -14.58 -1.45 11.79
C GLY A 150 -15.19 -2.26 12.94
N ASN A 151 -15.77 -3.42 12.64
CA ASN A 151 -16.32 -4.34 13.62
C ASN A 151 -15.35 -5.52 13.88
N ARG A 152 -15.79 -6.51 14.67
CA ARG A 152 -15.03 -7.72 15.02
C ARG A 152 -15.58 -8.96 14.30
N ILE A 153 -16.24 -8.77 13.15
CA ILE A 153 -16.95 -9.84 12.41
C ILE A 153 -15.93 -10.80 11.80
N TRP A 154 -15.98 -12.07 12.18
CA TRP A 154 -15.02 -13.10 11.77
C TRP A 154 -15.56 -14.06 10.69
N GLU A 155 -16.89 -14.15 10.54
CA GLU A 155 -17.60 -14.86 9.48
C GLU A 155 -18.73 -13.99 8.92
N LEU A 156 -18.90 -14.01 7.60
CA LEU A 156 -20.04 -13.39 6.91
C LEU A 156 -21.07 -14.49 6.60
N PRO A 157 -22.30 -14.44 7.15
CA PRO A 157 -23.28 -15.50 6.97
C PRO A 157 -23.83 -15.56 5.54
N ARG A 158 -24.31 -16.74 5.12
CA ARG A 158 -24.79 -17.03 3.76
C ARG A 158 -26.02 -16.21 3.39
N GLU A 159 -26.77 -15.81 4.41
CA GLU A 159 -27.91 -14.92 4.40
C GLU A 159 -27.60 -13.56 3.73
N ILE A 160 -26.32 -13.15 3.66
CA ILE A 160 -25.90 -11.96 2.90
C ILE A 160 -26.43 -11.97 1.46
N GLY A 161 -26.47 -13.15 0.81
CA GLY A 161 -26.97 -13.30 -0.56
C GLY A 161 -28.48 -13.20 -0.72
N GLN A 162 -29.23 -12.89 0.34
CA GLN A 162 -30.64 -12.50 0.28
C GLN A 162 -30.82 -11.02 -0.08
N LEU A 163 -29.83 -10.16 0.20
CA LEU A 163 -29.83 -8.72 -0.06
C LEU A 163 -29.62 -8.40 -1.55
N THR A 164 -30.44 -8.98 -2.43
CA THR A 164 -30.23 -8.93 -3.89
C THR A 164 -30.34 -7.53 -4.51
N CYS A 165 -30.85 -6.54 -3.77
CA CYS A 165 -30.86 -5.13 -4.15
C CYS A 165 -29.57 -4.35 -3.79
N LEU A 166 -28.59 -4.99 -3.16
CA LEU A 166 -27.41 -4.29 -2.62
C LEU A 166 -26.48 -3.76 -3.72
N GLU A 167 -26.27 -2.45 -3.73
CA GLU A 167 -25.42 -1.68 -4.65
C GLU A 167 -24.05 -1.39 -4.02
N ARG A 168 -23.99 -1.25 -2.69
CA ARG A 168 -22.79 -0.88 -1.91
C ARG A 168 -22.64 -1.77 -0.67
N LEU A 169 -21.48 -2.42 -0.51
CA LEU A 169 -21.15 -3.27 0.65
C LEU A 169 -19.78 -2.94 1.22
N VAL A 170 -19.75 -2.46 2.47
CA VAL A 170 -18.52 -2.12 3.20
C VAL A 170 -18.33 -3.10 4.37
N LEU A 171 -17.33 -3.95 4.25
CA LEU A 171 -16.87 -4.94 5.24
C LEU A 171 -15.43 -4.62 5.73
N ALA A 172 -14.97 -3.40 5.46
CA ALA A 172 -13.65 -2.88 5.80
C ALA A 172 -13.28 -3.08 7.28
N GLY A 173 -12.03 -3.43 7.59
CA GLY A 173 -11.54 -3.43 8.98
C GLY A 173 -12.28 -4.41 9.88
N ASN A 174 -12.35 -5.68 9.47
CA ASN A 174 -13.00 -6.76 10.22
C ASN A 174 -12.03 -7.96 10.40
N LEU A 175 -12.52 -9.09 10.88
CA LEU A 175 -11.74 -10.30 11.14
C LEU A 175 -12.05 -11.44 10.14
N LEU A 176 -12.69 -11.13 9.01
CA LEU A 176 -13.18 -12.13 8.04
C LEU A 176 -12.03 -12.95 7.48
N LYS A 177 -12.14 -14.29 7.59
CA LYS A 177 -11.19 -15.25 6.98
C LYS A 177 -11.68 -15.78 5.63
N VAL A 178 -13.00 -15.80 5.43
CA VAL A 178 -13.69 -16.34 4.25
C VAL A 178 -14.88 -15.42 3.92
N VAL A 179 -15.23 -15.35 2.64
CA VAL A 179 -16.50 -14.79 2.15
C VAL A 179 -17.33 -15.95 1.58
N PRO A 180 -18.62 -16.12 1.94
CA PRO A 180 -19.46 -17.22 1.46
C PRO A 180 -19.76 -17.10 -0.04
N ASP A 181 -20.03 -18.24 -0.69
CA ASP A 181 -20.39 -18.28 -2.12
C ASP A 181 -21.67 -17.49 -2.45
N GLU A 182 -22.53 -17.31 -1.46
CA GLU A 182 -23.72 -16.48 -1.57
C GLU A 182 -23.45 -15.00 -1.86
N ILE A 183 -22.20 -14.51 -1.71
CA ILE A 183 -21.80 -13.18 -2.20
C ILE A 183 -22.09 -13.03 -3.70
N GLY A 184 -21.94 -14.10 -4.50
CA GLY A 184 -22.20 -14.11 -5.94
C GLY A 184 -23.68 -13.99 -6.32
N LYS A 185 -24.60 -13.83 -5.36
CA LYS A 185 -26.01 -13.49 -5.58
C LYS A 185 -26.25 -11.97 -5.66
N LEU A 186 -25.29 -11.15 -5.21
CA LEU A 186 -25.40 -9.67 -5.15
C LEU A 186 -25.18 -9.01 -6.52
N MET A 187 -25.96 -9.40 -7.53
CA MET A 187 -25.73 -9.01 -8.93
C MET A 187 -25.92 -7.51 -9.22
N GLN A 188 -26.44 -6.73 -8.27
CA GLN A 188 -26.54 -5.27 -8.34
C GLN A 188 -25.31 -4.53 -7.80
N LEU A 189 -24.36 -5.23 -7.17
CA LEU A 189 -23.28 -4.60 -6.42
C LEU A 189 -22.30 -3.85 -7.33
N GLU A 190 -22.20 -2.53 -7.13
CA GLU A 190 -21.28 -1.62 -7.83
C GLU A 190 -20.02 -1.33 -7.02
N GLY A 191 -20.08 -1.42 -5.68
CA GLY A 191 -18.95 -1.16 -4.78
C GLY A 191 -18.80 -2.19 -3.67
N LEU A 192 -17.58 -2.74 -3.53
CA LEU A 192 -17.22 -3.73 -2.52
C LEU A 192 -15.89 -3.38 -1.85
N TRP A 193 -15.90 -3.20 -0.53
CA TRP A 193 -14.71 -2.93 0.28
C TRP A 193 -14.58 -3.98 1.37
N ILE A 194 -13.68 -4.94 1.19
CA ILE A 194 -13.29 -5.95 2.20
C ILE A 194 -11.81 -5.78 2.60
N HIS A 195 -11.23 -4.61 2.32
CA HIS A 195 -9.86 -4.29 2.69
C HIS A 195 -9.65 -4.34 4.21
N GLY A 196 -8.48 -4.79 4.63
CA GLY A 196 -8.13 -4.93 6.03
C GLY A 196 -8.97 -5.99 6.74
N ASN A 197 -8.82 -7.22 6.29
CA ASN A 197 -9.42 -8.43 6.84
C ASN A 197 -8.37 -9.54 6.85
N LEU A 198 -8.77 -10.78 7.13
CA LEU A 198 -7.88 -11.94 7.21
C LEU A 198 -8.09 -12.91 6.03
N LEU A 199 -8.63 -12.45 4.90
CA LEU A 199 -9.02 -13.30 3.77
C LEU A 199 -7.79 -13.96 3.12
N GLU A 200 -7.74 -15.29 3.15
CA GLU A 200 -6.69 -16.09 2.50
C GLU A 200 -7.05 -16.46 1.05
N MET A 201 -8.35 -16.47 0.73
CA MET A 201 -8.88 -16.67 -0.62
C MET A 201 -10.22 -15.94 -0.83
N LEU A 202 -10.67 -15.86 -2.09
CA LEU A 202 -12.03 -15.43 -2.47
C LEU A 202 -12.80 -16.63 -3.07
N PRO A 203 -14.13 -16.69 -2.89
CA PRO A 203 -14.95 -17.69 -3.57
C PRO A 203 -15.02 -17.39 -5.08
N ASP A 204 -15.07 -18.43 -5.93
CA ASP A 204 -15.14 -18.27 -7.40
C ASP A 204 -16.39 -17.48 -7.83
N SER A 205 -17.49 -17.61 -7.08
CA SER A 205 -18.74 -16.88 -7.25
C SER A 205 -18.63 -15.36 -7.13
N ILE A 206 -17.51 -14.82 -6.61
CA ILE A 206 -17.19 -13.38 -6.68
C ILE A 206 -17.26 -12.86 -8.13
N SER A 207 -16.95 -13.72 -9.11
CA SER A 207 -16.97 -13.40 -10.54
C SER A 207 -18.37 -13.14 -11.13
N ASN A 208 -19.45 -13.46 -10.40
CA ASN A 208 -20.82 -13.14 -10.79
C ASN A 208 -21.16 -11.65 -10.65
N LEU A 209 -20.35 -10.87 -9.92
CA LEU A 209 -20.57 -9.46 -9.61
C LEU A 209 -20.27 -8.55 -10.82
N THR A 210 -20.89 -8.82 -11.97
CA THR A 210 -20.56 -8.21 -13.27
C THR A 210 -20.76 -6.69 -13.35
N ARG A 211 -21.53 -6.10 -12.42
CA ARG A 211 -21.71 -4.65 -12.23
C ARG A 211 -20.63 -3.98 -11.36
N LEU A 212 -19.78 -4.75 -10.69
CA LEU A 212 -18.83 -4.23 -9.70
C LEU A 212 -17.84 -3.27 -10.36
N ALA A 213 -17.97 -1.98 -10.06
CA ALA A 213 -17.15 -0.91 -10.61
C ALA A 213 -15.94 -0.57 -9.72
N LYS A 214 -16.05 -0.80 -8.41
CA LYS A 214 -14.98 -0.55 -7.43
C LYS A 214 -14.84 -1.72 -6.47
N CYS A 215 -13.64 -2.31 -6.42
CA CYS A 215 -13.31 -3.40 -5.52
C CYS A 215 -12.02 -3.09 -4.76
N SER A 216 -12.07 -3.14 -3.42
CA SER A 216 -10.88 -3.02 -2.57
C SER A 216 -10.78 -4.18 -1.60
N LEU A 217 -9.66 -4.88 -1.70
CA LEU A 217 -9.26 -6.11 -1.02
C LEU A 217 -7.88 -5.93 -0.35
N ALA A 218 -7.37 -4.70 -0.30
CA ALA A 218 -6.03 -4.39 0.18
C ALA A 218 -5.82 -4.80 1.65
N GLY A 219 -4.61 -5.18 2.04
CA GLY A 219 -4.32 -5.57 3.42
C GLY A 219 -5.06 -6.85 3.87
N ASN A 220 -5.07 -7.86 3.00
CA ASN A 220 -5.58 -9.21 3.28
C ASN A 220 -4.43 -10.23 3.14
N ARG A 221 -4.76 -11.52 3.08
CA ARG A 221 -3.80 -12.63 3.00
C ARG A 221 -3.91 -13.39 1.67
N LEU A 222 -4.51 -12.78 0.64
CA LEU A 222 -4.83 -13.45 -0.62
C LEU A 222 -3.56 -13.93 -1.33
N ALA A 223 -3.43 -15.25 -1.51
CA ALA A 223 -2.33 -15.86 -2.25
C ALA A 223 -2.56 -15.86 -3.78
N ALA A 224 -3.83 -15.79 -4.21
CA ALA A 224 -4.25 -15.68 -5.60
C ALA A 224 -5.59 -14.94 -5.72
N LEU A 225 -5.89 -14.44 -6.93
CA LEU A 225 -7.24 -14.06 -7.35
C LEU A 225 -7.89 -15.23 -8.11
N PRO A 226 -9.20 -15.49 -7.98
CA PRO A 226 -9.85 -16.65 -8.60
C PRO A 226 -9.84 -16.56 -10.14
N PRO A 227 -9.80 -17.70 -10.87
CA PRO A 227 -9.71 -17.71 -12.33
C PRO A 227 -10.83 -16.93 -13.04
N GLY A 228 -12.01 -16.79 -12.42
CA GLY A 228 -13.14 -16.03 -12.94
C GLY A 228 -13.03 -14.49 -12.83
N PHE A 229 -12.01 -13.92 -12.18
CA PHE A 229 -11.99 -12.48 -11.85
C PHE A 229 -12.10 -11.54 -13.07
N GLY A 230 -11.67 -11.99 -14.26
CA GLY A 230 -11.87 -11.30 -15.53
C GLY A 230 -13.32 -11.12 -16.01
N LEU A 231 -14.31 -11.73 -15.34
CA LEU A 231 -15.74 -11.57 -15.66
C LEU A 231 -16.36 -10.28 -15.08
N LEU A 232 -15.64 -9.58 -14.19
CA LEU A 232 -16.04 -8.32 -13.56
C LEU A 232 -15.94 -7.13 -14.54
N ARG A 233 -16.58 -7.23 -15.71
CA ARG A 233 -16.29 -6.36 -16.87
C ARG A 233 -16.44 -4.86 -16.61
N SER A 234 -17.31 -4.46 -15.69
CA SER A 234 -17.54 -3.05 -15.32
C SER A 234 -16.49 -2.49 -14.35
N LEU A 235 -15.50 -3.28 -13.91
CA LEU A 235 -14.55 -2.93 -12.85
C LEU A 235 -13.56 -1.85 -13.31
N GLN A 236 -13.71 -0.64 -12.77
CA GLN A 236 -12.89 0.54 -13.08
C GLN A 236 -11.74 0.73 -12.10
N GLN A 237 -11.88 0.25 -10.85
CA GLN A 237 -10.87 0.40 -9.80
C GLN A 237 -10.70 -0.90 -9.02
N LEU A 238 -9.48 -1.44 -9.00
CA LEU A 238 -9.11 -2.63 -8.23
C LEU A 238 -7.91 -2.33 -7.33
N ASP A 239 -8.08 -2.51 -6.03
CA ASP A 239 -7.02 -2.38 -5.03
C ASP A 239 -6.82 -3.69 -4.27
N VAL A 240 -5.74 -4.39 -4.59
CA VAL A 240 -5.32 -5.69 -4.03
C VAL A 240 -3.91 -5.58 -3.44
N SER A 241 -3.50 -4.37 -3.04
CA SER A 241 -2.21 -4.09 -2.42
C SER A 241 -2.06 -4.73 -1.04
N GLY A 242 -0.83 -4.93 -0.55
CA GLY A 242 -0.59 -5.52 0.77
C GLY A 242 -1.22 -6.90 0.94
N ASN A 243 -0.98 -7.80 -0.02
CA ASN A 243 -1.48 -9.18 -0.03
C ASN A 243 -0.30 -10.15 -0.30
N GLN A 244 -0.59 -11.41 -0.61
CA GLN A 244 0.42 -12.46 -0.80
C GLN A 244 0.43 -13.01 -2.24
N LEU A 245 -0.05 -12.22 -3.21
CA LEU A 245 -0.21 -12.64 -4.61
C LEU A 245 1.16 -12.94 -5.25
N VAL A 246 1.37 -14.18 -5.69
CA VAL A 246 2.59 -14.62 -6.39
C VAL A 246 2.46 -14.49 -7.91
N SER A 247 1.23 -14.52 -8.42
CA SER A 247 0.86 -14.32 -9.83
C SER A 247 -0.55 -13.72 -9.95
N LEU A 248 -0.97 -13.43 -11.18
CA LEU A 248 -2.31 -12.97 -11.53
C LEU A 248 -2.95 -13.93 -12.53
N PRO A 249 -4.28 -14.16 -12.50
CA PRO A 249 -4.94 -14.98 -13.50
C PRO A 249 -4.95 -14.27 -14.86
N ASP A 250 -4.66 -14.99 -15.95
CA ASP A 250 -4.66 -14.43 -17.32
C ASP A 250 -5.99 -13.75 -17.69
N SER A 251 -7.10 -14.20 -17.08
CA SER A 251 -8.43 -13.62 -17.28
C SER A 251 -8.53 -12.16 -16.84
N LEU A 252 -7.70 -11.70 -15.90
CA LEU A 252 -7.66 -10.30 -15.42
C LEU A 252 -7.51 -9.32 -16.59
N CYS A 253 -6.79 -9.70 -17.64
CA CYS A 253 -6.56 -8.90 -18.85
C CYS A 253 -7.85 -8.60 -19.65
N SER A 254 -8.96 -9.29 -19.34
CA SER A 254 -10.28 -9.06 -19.94
C SER A 254 -10.99 -7.81 -19.40
N LEU A 255 -10.47 -7.16 -18.36
CA LEU A 255 -11.09 -6.02 -17.68
C LEU A 255 -10.87 -4.71 -18.45
N GLN A 256 -11.59 -4.53 -19.56
CA GLN A 256 -11.40 -3.42 -20.49
C GLN A 256 -11.70 -2.03 -19.90
N ASP A 257 -12.61 -1.92 -18.93
CA ASP A 257 -12.95 -0.65 -18.28
C ASP A 257 -12.01 -0.27 -17.12
N LEU A 258 -11.08 -1.15 -16.73
CA LEU A 258 -10.18 -0.95 -15.58
C LEU A 258 -9.26 0.24 -15.79
N ARG A 259 -9.33 1.23 -14.91
CA ARG A 259 -8.55 2.49 -14.96
C ARG A 259 -7.42 2.53 -13.95
N VAL A 260 -7.64 1.99 -12.76
CA VAL A 260 -6.69 2.00 -11.64
C VAL A 260 -6.50 0.57 -11.12
N LEU A 261 -5.24 0.12 -11.09
CA LEU A 261 -4.85 -1.20 -10.59
C LEU A 261 -3.70 -1.07 -9.56
N SER A 262 -4.02 -1.29 -8.28
CA SER A 262 -3.05 -1.28 -7.18
C SER A 262 -2.70 -2.70 -6.74
N LEU A 263 -1.45 -3.09 -7.00
CA LEU A 263 -0.84 -4.41 -6.76
C LEU A 263 0.41 -4.31 -5.86
N HIS A 264 0.70 -3.13 -5.30
CA HIS A 264 1.93 -2.89 -4.55
C HIS A 264 1.98 -3.66 -3.23
N GLY A 265 3.16 -4.08 -2.77
CA GLY A 265 3.31 -4.91 -1.58
C GLY A 265 2.67 -6.30 -1.75
N ASN A 266 3.12 -7.03 -2.77
CA ASN A 266 2.73 -8.42 -3.05
C ASN A 266 4.01 -9.23 -3.34
N GLN A 267 3.88 -10.44 -3.89
CA GLN A 267 5.01 -11.35 -4.17
C GLN A 267 5.13 -11.69 -5.67
N LEU A 268 4.58 -10.84 -6.55
CA LEU A 268 4.49 -11.07 -7.99
C LEU A 268 5.89 -11.21 -8.60
N ARG A 269 6.12 -12.26 -9.39
CA ARG A 269 7.38 -12.51 -10.09
C ARG A 269 7.34 -12.15 -11.57
N ASP A 270 6.16 -12.29 -12.16
CA ASP A 270 5.85 -12.06 -13.56
C ASP A 270 4.43 -11.44 -13.69
N LEU A 271 4.13 -10.92 -14.88
CA LEU A 271 2.77 -10.50 -15.27
C LEU A 271 2.22 -11.46 -16.34
N PRO A 272 0.88 -11.60 -16.48
CA PRO A 272 0.25 -12.31 -17.58
C PRO A 272 0.75 -11.87 -18.96
N LYS A 273 0.84 -12.80 -19.92
CA LYS A 273 1.31 -12.48 -21.29
C LYS A 273 0.40 -11.51 -22.05
N SER A 274 -0.88 -11.50 -21.70
CA SER A 274 -1.92 -10.60 -22.23
C SER A 274 -2.09 -9.33 -21.40
N PHE A 275 -1.21 -9.02 -20.44
CA PHE A 275 -1.43 -7.89 -19.52
C PHE A 275 -1.58 -6.53 -20.23
N GLY A 276 -0.99 -6.37 -21.42
CA GLY A 276 -1.11 -5.20 -22.28
C GLY A 276 -2.50 -5.00 -22.89
N ASP A 277 -3.35 -6.02 -22.86
CA ASP A 277 -4.74 -5.98 -23.34
C ASP A 277 -5.68 -5.24 -22.36
N LEU A 278 -5.20 -4.78 -21.21
CA LEU A 278 -5.91 -3.88 -20.28
C LEU A 278 -6.03 -2.46 -20.88
N LEU A 279 -6.72 -2.31 -22.01
CA LEU A 279 -6.76 -1.09 -22.82
C LEU A 279 -7.29 0.14 -22.07
N GLY A 280 -8.09 -0.04 -21.02
CA GLY A 280 -8.58 1.05 -20.17
C GLY A 280 -7.53 1.66 -19.24
N LEU A 281 -6.43 0.95 -18.94
CA LEU A 281 -5.63 1.19 -17.73
C LEU A 281 -4.78 2.45 -17.82
N GLU A 282 -4.97 3.35 -16.85
CA GLU A 282 -4.28 4.63 -16.73
C GLU A 282 -3.25 4.65 -15.58
N GLU A 283 -3.52 3.94 -14.49
CA GLU A 283 -2.66 3.93 -13.30
C GLU A 283 -2.36 2.51 -12.83
N LEU A 284 -1.07 2.19 -12.72
CA LEU A 284 -0.57 0.87 -12.31
C LEU A 284 0.50 0.99 -11.23
N SER A 285 0.25 0.39 -10.08
CA SER A 285 1.20 0.35 -8.95
C SER A 285 1.62 -1.09 -8.65
N LEU A 286 2.84 -1.44 -9.04
CA LEU A 286 3.48 -2.76 -8.88
C LEU A 286 4.68 -2.72 -7.90
N GLN A 287 4.91 -1.61 -7.20
CA GLN A 287 6.04 -1.44 -6.29
C GLN A 287 6.07 -2.50 -5.19
N GLY A 288 7.26 -2.95 -4.77
CA GLY A 288 7.38 -3.88 -3.64
C GLY A 288 6.83 -5.25 -4.01
N ASN A 289 7.34 -5.79 -5.11
CA ASN A 289 7.08 -7.12 -5.63
C ASN A 289 8.44 -7.78 -5.97
N CYS A 290 8.43 -8.93 -6.61
CA CYS A 290 9.60 -9.72 -6.97
C CYS A 290 9.85 -9.76 -8.49
N LEU A 291 9.35 -8.77 -9.25
CA LEU A 291 9.46 -8.74 -10.71
C LEU A 291 10.93 -8.63 -11.13
N THR A 292 11.40 -9.55 -11.97
CA THR A 292 12.79 -9.55 -12.51
C THR A 292 12.89 -8.95 -13.91
N THR A 293 11.79 -8.98 -14.67
CA THR A 293 11.61 -8.27 -15.94
C THR A 293 10.16 -7.77 -16.04
N VAL A 294 9.90 -6.85 -16.96
CA VAL A 294 8.55 -6.52 -17.42
C VAL A 294 8.52 -6.45 -18.94
N ALA A 295 7.42 -6.95 -19.51
CA ALA A 295 7.04 -6.84 -20.91
C ALA A 295 5.54 -6.49 -21.00
N ASP A 296 5.07 -6.23 -22.22
CA ASP A 296 3.65 -6.20 -22.59
C ASP A 296 2.75 -5.36 -21.65
N LEU A 297 3.15 -4.09 -21.43
CA LEU A 297 2.42 -3.12 -20.61
C LEU A 297 1.29 -2.39 -21.39
N PRO A 298 0.17 -2.02 -20.72
CA PRO A 298 -0.92 -1.27 -21.34
C PRO A 298 -0.53 0.12 -21.86
N ARG A 299 -0.85 0.40 -23.12
CA ARG A 299 -0.37 1.60 -23.85
C ARG A 299 -0.92 2.93 -23.33
N ASN A 300 -2.06 2.91 -22.62
CA ASN A 300 -2.73 4.10 -22.10
C ASN A 300 -2.27 4.51 -20.69
N LEU A 301 -1.27 3.82 -20.12
CA LEU A 301 -0.70 4.14 -18.81
C LEU A 301 -0.19 5.58 -18.77
N ARG A 302 -0.64 6.31 -17.74
CA ARG A 302 -0.25 7.67 -17.39
C ARG A 302 0.71 7.66 -16.19
N ASN A 303 0.45 6.81 -15.21
CA ASN A 303 1.24 6.68 -13.99
C ASN A 303 1.64 5.20 -13.80
N LEU A 304 2.95 4.93 -13.72
CA LEU A 304 3.51 3.59 -13.56
C LEU A 304 4.51 3.55 -12.40
N SER A 305 4.27 2.71 -11.39
CA SER A 305 5.26 2.43 -10.33
C SER A 305 5.72 0.98 -10.39
N LEU A 306 7.01 0.78 -10.72
CA LEU A 306 7.72 -0.50 -10.79
C LEU A 306 8.90 -0.55 -9.80
N ALA A 307 8.94 0.40 -8.87
CA ALA A 307 10.04 0.54 -7.93
C ALA A 307 10.14 -0.61 -6.93
N ASP A 308 11.27 -0.72 -6.22
CA ASP A 308 11.53 -1.73 -5.19
C ASP A 308 11.13 -3.15 -5.65
N ASN A 309 11.64 -3.52 -6.82
CA ASN A 309 11.50 -4.83 -7.45
C ASN A 309 12.92 -5.37 -7.75
N LEU A 310 13.04 -6.41 -8.58
CA LEU A 310 14.31 -7.05 -8.94
C LEU A 310 14.65 -6.83 -10.42
N LEU A 311 14.13 -5.77 -11.05
CA LEU A 311 14.23 -5.56 -12.49
C LEU A 311 15.69 -5.37 -12.91
N THR A 312 16.20 -6.29 -13.73
CA THR A 312 17.53 -6.19 -14.35
C THR A 312 17.47 -5.59 -15.75
N CYS A 313 16.38 -5.88 -16.48
CA CYS A 313 16.09 -5.33 -17.80
C CYS A 313 14.58 -5.27 -18.07
N PHE A 314 14.22 -4.69 -19.22
CA PHE A 314 12.88 -4.74 -19.80
C PHE A 314 12.90 -5.66 -21.01
N GLY A 315 11.85 -6.47 -21.17
CA GLY A 315 11.85 -7.58 -22.14
C GLY A 315 12.05 -7.12 -23.59
N SER A 316 12.74 -7.93 -24.39
CA SER A 316 13.05 -7.67 -25.81
C SER A 316 11.83 -7.73 -26.76
N HIS A 317 10.62 -7.78 -26.20
CA HIS A 317 9.35 -8.16 -26.84
C HIS A 317 8.34 -6.97 -26.82
N PRO A 318 7.20 -7.03 -27.56
CA PRO A 318 6.50 -5.84 -28.08
C PRO A 318 5.59 -5.08 -27.08
N GLY A 319 6.08 -4.84 -25.87
CA GLY A 319 5.48 -3.96 -24.85
C GLY A 319 6.44 -2.95 -24.24
N ARG A 320 7.49 -2.59 -24.98
CA ARG A 320 8.56 -1.67 -24.57
C ARG A 320 7.99 -0.34 -24.05
N LEU A 321 8.61 0.19 -23.00
CA LEU A 321 8.25 1.48 -22.37
C LEU A 321 8.21 2.67 -23.36
N GLU A 322 9.03 2.65 -24.43
CA GLU A 322 9.01 3.63 -25.52
C GLU A 322 7.65 3.79 -26.23
N ASN A 323 6.73 2.82 -26.09
CA ASN A 323 5.40 2.86 -26.69
C ASN A 323 4.32 3.42 -25.75
N LEU A 324 4.65 3.75 -24.49
CA LEU A 324 3.70 4.29 -23.51
C LEU A 324 3.51 5.80 -23.72
N MET A 325 2.93 6.17 -24.85
CA MET A 325 2.85 7.56 -25.32
C MET A 325 2.04 8.49 -24.39
N GLU A 326 1.15 7.93 -23.55
CA GLU A 326 0.40 8.66 -22.51
C GLU A 326 1.12 8.82 -21.17
N LEU A 327 2.29 8.20 -20.99
CA LEU A 327 3.00 8.13 -19.71
C LEU A 327 3.49 9.50 -19.27
N LYS A 328 3.12 9.88 -18.04
CA LYS A 328 3.43 11.17 -17.40
C LYS A 328 4.46 10.99 -16.29
N SER A 329 4.44 9.87 -15.58
CA SER A 329 5.42 9.54 -14.55
C SER A 329 5.74 8.05 -14.49
N VAL A 330 7.03 7.73 -14.32
CA VAL A 330 7.50 6.36 -14.04
C VAL A 330 8.42 6.33 -12.82
N SER A 331 8.21 5.37 -11.93
CA SER A 331 9.07 5.09 -10.77
C SER A 331 9.79 3.77 -10.95
N LEU A 332 11.12 3.80 -11.10
CA LEU A 332 12.00 2.64 -11.33
C LEU A 332 13.09 2.48 -10.25
N TYR A 333 13.14 3.35 -9.23
CA TYR A 333 14.16 3.28 -8.16
C TYR A 333 14.10 1.95 -7.38
N GLY A 334 15.20 1.58 -6.73
CA GLY A 334 15.28 0.35 -5.93
C GLY A 334 15.22 -0.95 -6.75
N ASN A 335 15.67 -0.91 -8.01
CA ASN A 335 15.77 -2.07 -8.90
C ASN A 335 17.25 -2.43 -9.17
N GLN A 336 17.49 -3.37 -10.10
CA GLN A 336 18.82 -3.88 -10.48
C GLN A 336 19.19 -3.48 -11.92
N LEU A 337 18.65 -2.37 -12.43
CA LEU A 337 18.86 -1.91 -13.80
C LEU A 337 20.30 -1.41 -13.99
N GLN A 338 20.96 -1.91 -15.03
CA GLN A 338 22.25 -1.38 -15.51
C GLN A 338 22.05 -0.35 -16.63
N ASP A 339 20.97 -0.47 -17.40
CA ASP A 339 20.63 0.41 -18.52
C ASP A 339 19.33 1.19 -18.30
N VAL A 340 19.25 2.38 -18.91
CA VAL A 340 17.98 3.07 -19.10
C VAL A 340 17.23 2.41 -20.28
N PRO A 341 15.93 2.15 -20.15
CA PRO A 341 15.15 1.55 -21.24
C PRO A 341 15.19 2.42 -22.51
N PRO A 342 15.50 1.86 -23.68
CA PRO A 342 15.48 2.59 -24.95
C PRO A 342 14.18 3.37 -25.15
N GLY A 343 14.28 4.56 -25.72
CA GLY A 343 13.14 5.44 -26.02
C GLY A 343 12.37 6.02 -24.82
N LEU A 344 12.57 5.52 -23.59
CA LEU A 344 11.83 5.99 -22.40
C LEU A 344 12.02 7.48 -22.14
N LEU A 345 13.26 7.97 -22.22
CA LEU A 345 13.56 9.40 -22.02
C LEU A 345 12.91 10.29 -23.10
N ALA A 346 12.70 9.76 -24.30
CA ALA A 346 12.14 10.48 -25.46
C ALA A 346 10.61 10.58 -25.46
N LEU A 347 9.91 9.93 -24.51
CA LEU A 347 8.45 9.88 -24.49
C LEU A 347 7.81 11.28 -24.46
N PRO A 348 6.81 11.56 -25.32
CA PRO A 348 6.33 12.93 -25.58
C PRO A 348 5.60 13.57 -24.39
N LYS A 349 5.00 12.76 -23.50
CA LYS A 349 4.22 13.21 -22.34
C LYS A 349 4.91 12.97 -20.99
N LEU A 350 6.08 12.32 -20.97
CA LEU A 350 6.77 11.96 -19.73
C LEU A 350 7.30 13.21 -19.04
N LYS A 351 6.96 13.39 -17.76
CA LYS A 351 7.33 14.55 -16.94
C LYS A 351 8.36 14.21 -15.87
N SER A 352 8.28 13.00 -15.32
CA SER A 352 9.18 12.52 -14.27
C SER A 352 9.55 11.05 -14.42
N ILE A 353 10.84 10.78 -14.29
CA ILE A 353 11.44 9.45 -14.16
C ILE A 353 12.27 9.42 -12.87
N TRP A 354 12.24 8.30 -12.14
CA TRP A 354 12.99 8.10 -10.90
C TRP A 354 13.79 6.80 -11.00
N LEU A 355 15.13 6.89 -10.97
CA LEU A 355 16.08 5.79 -11.26
C LEU A 355 17.03 5.47 -10.09
N GLU A 356 16.84 6.09 -8.93
CA GLU A 356 17.76 5.98 -7.79
C GLU A 356 17.95 4.54 -7.28
N GLY A 357 19.14 4.22 -6.75
CA GLY A 357 19.46 2.91 -6.19
C GLY A 357 19.69 1.81 -7.23
N ASN A 358 19.55 2.10 -8.52
CA ASN A 358 19.91 1.18 -9.61
C ASN A 358 21.42 1.21 -9.90
N PRO A 359 22.06 0.05 -10.17
CA PRO A 359 23.47 -0.06 -10.54
C PRO A 359 23.73 0.34 -12.00
N LEU A 360 23.37 1.56 -12.39
CA LEU A 360 23.48 2.06 -13.77
C LEU A 360 24.94 2.12 -14.25
N ALA A 361 25.17 1.67 -15.49
CA ALA A 361 26.47 1.69 -16.17
C ALA A 361 26.80 3.09 -16.73
N GLU A 362 28.08 3.35 -17.06
CA GLU A 362 28.50 4.65 -17.60
C GLU A 362 27.78 5.02 -18.90
N ASP A 363 27.57 4.08 -19.83
CA ASP A 363 26.83 4.31 -21.07
C ASP A 363 25.35 4.71 -20.82
N ALA A 364 24.74 4.19 -19.75
CA ALA A 364 23.40 4.56 -19.32
C ALA A 364 23.38 5.97 -18.69
N MET A 365 24.43 6.31 -17.92
CA MET A 365 24.61 7.64 -17.35
C MET A 365 24.92 8.70 -18.41
N ASP A 366 25.64 8.37 -19.49
CA ASP A 366 25.88 9.27 -20.63
C ASP A 366 24.61 9.47 -21.48
N GLN A 367 23.76 8.44 -21.64
CA GLN A 367 22.40 8.59 -22.21
C GLN A 367 21.55 9.56 -21.37
N ILE A 368 21.52 9.38 -20.04
CA ILE A 368 20.82 10.31 -19.13
C ILE A 368 21.43 11.72 -19.21
N SER A 369 22.75 11.85 -19.36
CA SER A 369 23.46 13.13 -19.44
C SER A 369 23.19 13.92 -20.72
N SER A 370 22.50 13.34 -21.72
CA SER A 370 22.35 13.87 -23.06
C SER A 370 20.93 14.42 -23.34
N PRO A 371 20.70 15.75 -23.27
CA PRO A 371 19.35 16.32 -23.37
C PRO A 371 18.71 16.16 -24.76
N SER A 372 19.49 15.85 -25.80
CA SER A 372 18.99 15.57 -27.15
C SER A 372 18.23 14.24 -27.25
N GLN A 373 18.30 13.38 -26.22
CA GLN A 373 17.51 12.15 -26.13
C GLN A 373 16.19 12.33 -25.36
N TRP A 374 15.90 13.54 -24.85
CA TRP A 374 14.77 13.78 -23.96
C TRP A 374 13.51 14.28 -24.70
N GLY A 375 12.35 13.79 -24.27
CA GLY A 375 11.05 14.23 -24.76
C GLY A 375 10.68 15.63 -24.23
N PRO A 376 9.89 16.42 -24.99
CA PRO A 376 9.63 17.83 -24.69
C PRO A 376 8.85 18.09 -23.39
N SER A 377 8.31 17.04 -22.75
CA SER A 377 7.63 17.14 -21.46
C SER A 377 8.53 16.90 -20.25
N LEU A 378 9.76 16.40 -20.43
CA LEU A 378 10.58 15.87 -19.34
C LEU A 378 11.11 17.00 -18.44
N LYS A 379 10.72 16.98 -17.17
CA LYS A 379 11.01 18.05 -16.19
C LYS A 379 11.77 17.55 -14.96
N SER A 380 12.01 16.25 -14.84
CA SER A 380 12.62 15.63 -13.67
C SER A 380 13.18 14.25 -13.99
N VAL A 381 14.50 14.10 -13.83
CA VAL A 381 15.16 12.80 -13.72
C VAL A 381 15.68 12.69 -12.29
N GLY A 382 15.21 11.69 -11.55
CA GLY A 382 15.67 11.37 -10.20
C GLY A 382 16.86 10.42 -10.24
N LEU A 383 17.96 10.83 -9.62
CA LEU A 383 19.25 10.12 -9.59
C LEU A 383 19.89 10.24 -8.21
N ASP A 384 20.74 9.27 -7.86
CA ASP A 384 21.41 9.24 -6.57
C ASP A 384 22.86 9.75 -6.54
N GLN A 385 23.38 9.89 -5.32
CA GLN A 385 24.73 10.39 -5.03
C GLN A 385 25.89 9.52 -5.55
N ASN A 386 25.64 8.24 -5.88
CA ASN A 386 26.63 7.32 -6.45
C ASN A 386 26.55 7.35 -7.99
N GLN A 387 25.36 7.57 -8.53
CA GLN A 387 25.12 7.81 -9.95
C GLN A 387 25.68 9.20 -10.39
N PHE A 388 25.60 10.23 -9.53
CA PHE A 388 25.98 11.60 -9.89
C PHE A 388 27.45 11.81 -10.33
N PRO A 389 28.49 11.26 -9.68
CA PRO A 389 29.89 11.44 -10.09
C PRO A 389 30.22 10.93 -11.51
N VAL A 390 29.36 10.08 -12.08
CA VAL A 390 29.48 9.57 -13.45
C VAL A 390 28.92 10.56 -14.49
N LEU A 391 28.02 11.48 -14.09
CA LEU A 391 27.57 12.54 -14.98
C LEU A 391 28.69 13.55 -15.27
N LYS A 392 29.08 13.61 -16.55
CA LYS A 392 30.03 14.59 -17.07
C LYS A 392 29.43 15.99 -16.93
N ALA A 393 29.88 16.72 -15.90
CA ALA A 393 29.09 17.71 -15.14
C ALA A 393 28.57 18.97 -15.90
N GLN A 394 28.90 19.15 -17.18
CA GLN A 394 28.55 20.34 -17.97
C GLN A 394 27.43 20.10 -19.01
N ALA A 395 27.14 18.84 -19.39
CA ALA A 395 26.24 18.54 -20.51
C ALA A 395 24.76 18.87 -20.22
N TRP A 396 24.30 18.61 -18.99
CA TRP A 396 22.89 18.73 -18.62
C TRP A 396 22.45 20.18 -18.31
N GLN A 397 23.37 21.06 -17.92
CA GLN A 397 23.06 22.41 -17.44
C GLN A 397 22.43 23.33 -18.51
N GLN A 398 22.65 23.04 -19.79
CA GLN A 398 22.15 23.83 -20.92
C GLN A 398 20.69 23.50 -21.31
N SER A 399 20.08 22.51 -20.68
CA SER A 399 18.78 21.93 -21.10
C SER A 399 17.53 22.66 -20.59
N GLY A 400 17.64 23.41 -19.48
CA GLY A 400 16.48 23.92 -18.73
C GLY A 400 15.72 22.86 -17.91
N THR A 401 16.10 21.58 -17.97
CA THR A 401 15.50 20.50 -17.17
C THR A 401 16.18 20.38 -15.81
N VAL A 402 15.38 20.28 -14.75
CA VAL A 402 15.89 20.09 -13.39
C VAL A 402 16.15 18.60 -13.15
N LEU A 403 17.42 18.18 -13.21
CA LEU A 403 17.87 16.94 -12.58
C LEU A 403 17.62 17.02 -11.06
N LYS A 404 17.12 15.94 -10.46
CA LYS A 404 16.70 15.91 -9.04
C LYS A 404 17.55 14.93 -8.26
N PHE A 405 18.76 15.42 -7.95
CA PHE A 405 19.76 14.73 -7.14
C PHE A 405 19.19 14.38 -5.77
N SER A 406 19.40 13.14 -5.36
CA SER A 406 18.82 12.59 -4.14
C SER A 406 19.84 11.70 -3.44
N LYS A 407 20.34 12.11 -2.27
CA LYS A 407 21.30 11.33 -1.50
C LYS A 407 20.62 10.06 -0.97
N CYS A 408 20.85 8.95 -1.66
CA CYS A 408 20.29 7.65 -1.31
C CYS A 408 21.27 6.84 -0.47
N SER A 409 20.80 6.29 0.64
CA SER A 409 21.54 5.26 1.39
C SER A 409 21.16 3.90 0.80
N GLN A 410 22.14 3.20 0.21
CA GLN A 410 21.98 1.78 -0.05
C GLN A 410 21.91 1.04 1.29
N SER A 411 20.83 0.31 1.50
CA SER A 411 20.62 -0.48 2.70
C SER A 411 19.99 -1.83 2.36
N THR A 412 20.28 -2.84 3.18
CA THR A 412 19.59 -4.13 3.13
C THR A 412 18.11 -4.02 3.49
N TYR A 413 17.73 -2.94 4.19
CA TYR A 413 16.37 -2.67 4.68
C TYR A 413 16.01 -1.20 4.43
N GLY A 414 15.01 -1.00 3.57
CA GLY A 414 14.44 0.30 3.27
C GLY A 414 15.30 1.21 2.37
N TYR A 415 14.63 2.23 1.85
CA TYR A 415 15.14 3.24 0.95
C TYR A 415 15.02 4.60 1.63
N PHE A 416 16.18 5.23 1.87
CA PHE A 416 16.31 6.56 2.47
C PHE A 416 16.81 7.54 1.41
N LYS A 417 16.09 8.64 1.18
CA LYS A 417 16.33 9.58 0.07
C LYS A 417 16.31 11.03 0.56
N LEU A 418 17.48 11.62 0.80
CA LEU A 418 17.60 13.04 1.17
C LEU A 418 17.71 13.93 -0.07
N ALA A 419 16.79 14.86 -0.26
CA ALA A 419 16.80 15.89 -1.30
C ALA A 419 16.80 17.28 -0.65
N SER A 420 17.74 18.15 -1.04
CA SER A 420 17.93 19.48 -0.43
C SER A 420 17.28 20.60 -1.24
N VAL A 421 16.94 21.71 -0.57
CA VAL A 421 16.39 22.93 -1.21
C VAL A 421 17.36 23.49 -2.25
N ASP A 422 18.63 23.63 -1.87
CA ASP A 422 19.62 24.43 -2.61
C ASP A 422 20.28 23.65 -3.75
N GLY A 423 19.89 22.38 -3.95
CA GLY A 423 20.46 21.47 -4.96
C GLY A 423 21.94 21.13 -4.76
N HIS A 424 22.57 21.63 -3.69
CA HIS A 424 24.00 21.45 -3.42
C HIS A 424 24.31 20.07 -2.86
N ASN A 425 25.50 19.55 -3.20
CA ASN A 425 25.89 18.20 -2.84
C ASN A 425 25.99 18.01 -1.33
N GLY A 426 25.28 17.00 -0.81
CA GLY A 426 25.35 16.52 0.57
C GLY A 426 26.66 15.80 0.91
N ALA A 427 27.79 16.47 0.68
CA ALA A 427 28.97 16.35 1.52
C ALA A 427 28.58 16.66 2.98
N ALA A 428 29.41 16.30 3.96
CA ALA A 428 29.07 16.54 5.35
C ALA A 428 28.84 18.04 5.62
N ARG A 429 27.88 18.37 6.50
CA ARG A 429 27.80 19.68 7.17
C ARG A 429 29.07 19.86 8.01
N GLN A 430 30.16 20.27 7.37
CA GLN A 430 31.25 20.98 8.00
C GLN A 430 30.65 22.30 8.53
N PRO A 431 30.95 22.73 9.77
CA PRO A 431 30.44 23.99 10.30
C PRO A 431 30.96 25.15 9.44
N SER A 432 30.08 25.77 8.65
CA SER A 432 30.47 26.76 7.65
C SER A 432 30.77 28.11 8.31
N SER A 433 32.03 28.56 8.22
CA SER A 433 32.49 29.85 8.76
C SER A 433 31.89 31.09 8.09
N ASN A 434 31.18 30.94 6.96
CA ASN A 434 30.92 32.01 6.00
C ASN A 434 29.42 32.37 5.81
N GLY A 435 28.54 32.02 6.75
CA GLY A 435 27.26 32.72 6.96
C GLY A 435 26.17 32.67 5.87
N VAL A 436 26.31 31.85 4.82
CA VAL A 436 25.23 31.62 3.85
C VAL A 436 24.21 30.66 4.45
N SER A 437 22.93 31.05 4.46
CA SER A 437 21.85 30.24 5.03
C SER A 437 21.66 28.93 4.25
N THR A 438 21.60 27.81 4.98
CA THR A 438 21.11 26.52 4.47
C THR A 438 19.95 26.09 5.36
N ALA A 439 18.97 25.37 4.82
CA ALA A 439 17.73 25.03 5.53
C ALA A 439 17.95 24.46 6.95
N SER A 440 17.47 25.17 7.98
CA SER A 440 17.53 24.72 9.39
C SER A 440 16.55 23.58 9.68
N MET A 441 15.55 23.38 8.81
CA MET A 441 14.52 22.36 8.92
C MET A 441 14.77 21.16 8.01
N LEU A 442 14.44 19.97 8.53
CA LEU A 442 14.31 18.73 7.77
C LEU A 442 12.87 18.19 7.86
N VAL A 443 12.24 17.93 6.71
CA VAL A 443 10.98 17.18 6.64
C VAL A 443 11.29 15.70 6.37
N VAL A 444 10.96 14.82 7.31
CA VAL A 444 11.14 13.36 7.17
C VAL A 444 9.81 12.74 6.73
N ALA A 445 9.71 12.42 5.44
CA ALA A 445 8.50 11.92 4.81
C ALA A 445 8.48 10.39 4.78
N PHE A 446 7.78 9.80 5.75
CA PHE A 446 7.52 8.37 5.81
C PHE A 446 6.44 7.98 4.79
N GLY A 447 6.85 7.22 3.78
CA GLY A 447 5.96 6.65 2.78
C GLY A 447 5.65 5.20 3.09
N SER A 448 4.37 4.83 3.03
CA SER A 448 3.98 3.43 2.82
C SER A 448 4.47 2.90 1.46
N ALA A 449 4.66 3.83 0.51
CA ALA A 449 5.30 3.73 -0.81
C ALA A 449 5.69 5.16 -1.28
N PRO A 450 6.85 5.42 -1.95
CA PRO A 450 7.18 6.73 -2.53
C PRO A 450 6.25 7.04 -3.70
N GLY A 451 5.17 7.75 -3.41
CA GLY A 451 4.10 8.03 -4.36
C GLY A 451 2.70 7.94 -3.74
N VAL A 452 2.54 7.29 -2.59
CA VAL A 452 1.26 7.20 -1.86
C VAL A 452 1.42 7.67 -0.41
N PRO A 453 0.88 8.87 -0.06
CA PRO A 453 0.63 9.96 -0.99
C PRO A 453 1.96 10.39 -1.63
N ASN A 454 1.90 11.16 -2.71
CA ASN A 454 3.11 11.64 -3.36
C ASN A 454 3.72 12.80 -2.54
N TRP A 455 4.32 12.51 -1.37
CA TRP A 455 5.02 13.48 -0.53
C TRP A 455 6.04 14.28 -1.37
N GLY A 456 6.73 13.62 -2.30
CA GLY A 456 7.69 14.25 -3.22
C GLY A 456 7.07 15.22 -4.24
N GLY A 457 5.77 15.13 -4.52
CA GLY A 457 5.00 16.08 -5.33
C GLY A 457 4.23 17.11 -4.49
N LEU A 458 3.80 16.73 -3.27
CA LEU A 458 3.19 17.62 -2.30
C LEU A 458 4.17 18.67 -1.80
N LEU A 459 5.31 18.24 -1.25
CA LEU A 459 6.29 19.13 -0.62
C LEU A 459 6.92 20.11 -1.63
N LYS A 460 7.04 19.70 -2.91
CA LYS A 460 7.43 20.63 -3.99
C LYS A 460 6.38 21.71 -4.27
N ARG A 461 5.09 21.44 -4.07
CA ARG A 461 4.00 22.44 -4.17
C ARG A 461 3.91 23.31 -2.91
N VAL A 462 4.27 22.77 -1.74
CA VAL A 462 4.49 23.56 -0.51
C VAL A 462 5.65 24.55 -0.73
N GLN A 463 6.82 24.08 -1.18
CA GLN A 463 7.96 24.93 -1.58
C GLN A 463 7.57 25.96 -2.66
N SER A 464 6.77 25.56 -3.67
CA SER A 464 6.29 26.49 -4.71
C SER A 464 5.34 27.56 -4.16
N LYS A 465 4.51 27.25 -3.16
CA LYS A 465 3.68 28.25 -2.47
C LYS A 465 4.53 29.21 -1.63
N ILE A 466 5.54 28.70 -0.92
CA ILE A 466 6.50 29.48 -0.13
C ILE A 466 7.24 30.49 -1.02
N ALA A 467 7.78 30.04 -2.15
CA ALA A 467 8.45 30.94 -3.10
C ALA A 467 7.53 32.02 -3.68
N ALA A 468 6.22 31.77 -3.73
CA ALA A 468 5.20 32.69 -4.24
C ALA A 468 4.54 33.58 -3.15
N SER A 469 4.85 33.37 -1.87
CA SER A 469 4.18 34.07 -0.75
C SER A 469 4.89 35.35 -0.31
N GLU A 470 4.34 36.00 0.72
CA GLU A 470 4.89 37.17 1.40
C GLU A 470 6.22 36.85 2.11
N GLU A 471 7.00 37.89 2.43
CA GLU A 471 8.41 37.80 2.84
C GLU A 471 8.63 36.93 4.08
N ASP A 472 7.76 37.05 5.09
CA ASP A 472 7.81 36.25 6.33
C ASP A 472 7.80 34.74 6.06
N LEU A 473 6.96 34.27 5.13
CA LEU A 473 6.86 32.85 4.78
C LEU A 473 8.03 32.35 3.93
N ARG A 474 8.77 33.23 3.23
CA ARG A 474 9.95 32.85 2.44
C ARG A 474 11.13 32.38 3.30
N SER A 475 11.10 32.67 4.61
CA SER A 475 12.04 32.13 5.58
C SER A 475 11.92 30.60 5.76
N VAL A 476 10.75 30.01 5.46
CA VAL A 476 10.45 28.58 5.63
C VAL A 476 11.19 27.75 4.57
N THR A 477 12.44 27.39 4.87
CA THR A 477 13.28 26.54 4.02
C THR A 477 13.50 25.19 4.68
N PHE A 478 13.29 24.09 3.93
CA PHE A 478 13.37 22.74 4.47
C PHE A 478 13.91 21.72 3.47
N ASP A 479 14.92 20.96 3.88
CA ASP A 479 15.35 19.74 3.18
C ASP A 479 14.30 18.64 3.37
N THR A 480 14.30 17.60 2.52
CA THR A 480 13.35 16.48 2.64
C THR A 480 14.06 15.13 2.62
N LEU A 481 13.88 14.32 3.66
CA LEU A 481 14.29 12.91 3.73
C LEU A 481 13.07 12.02 3.53
N PHE A 482 12.92 11.38 2.36
CA PHE A 482 11.92 10.33 2.20
C PHE A 482 12.44 9.03 2.82
N VAL A 483 11.58 8.35 3.57
CA VAL A 483 11.89 7.12 4.32
C VAL A 483 10.84 6.08 3.98
N VAL A 484 11.27 4.96 3.39
CA VAL A 484 10.38 3.97 2.79
C VAL A 484 10.87 2.56 3.04
N ASP A 485 9.94 1.66 3.34
CA ASP A 485 10.18 0.22 3.34
C ASP A 485 8.92 -0.49 2.83
N PRO A 486 8.92 -1.07 1.62
CA PRO A 486 7.77 -1.81 1.11
C PRO A 486 7.46 -3.09 1.90
N LYS A 487 8.48 -3.68 2.53
CA LYS A 487 8.33 -4.82 3.47
C LYS A 487 7.91 -4.34 4.86
N ARG A 488 8.02 -3.03 5.13
CA ARG A 488 7.59 -2.34 6.36
C ARG A 488 8.26 -2.92 7.62
N SER A 489 9.49 -3.36 7.45
CA SER A 489 10.27 -4.13 8.42
C SER A 489 10.57 -3.33 9.70
N TRP A 490 10.44 -2.01 9.66
CA TRP A 490 10.55 -1.13 10.83
C TRP A 490 9.51 -1.39 11.94
N TYR A 491 8.42 -2.14 11.69
CA TYR A 491 7.50 -2.54 12.78
C TYR A 491 8.13 -3.55 13.74
N GLY A 492 9.09 -4.33 13.25
CA GLY A 492 9.87 -5.28 14.03
C GLY A 492 9.03 -6.30 14.81
N ALA A 493 8.21 -7.04 14.08
CA ALA A 493 7.15 -7.91 14.62
C ALA A 493 7.57 -9.37 14.83
N SER A 494 8.85 -9.70 14.62
CA SER A 494 9.47 -10.95 15.08
C SER A 494 10.55 -10.66 16.12
N GLU A 495 10.93 -11.68 16.90
CA GLU A 495 11.89 -11.53 18.00
C GLU A 495 13.32 -11.14 17.56
N SER A 496 13.64 -11.35 16.27
CA SER A 496 14.92 -10.98 15.67
C SER A 496 15.02 -9.52 15.20
N ASP A 497 13.91 -8.80 15.11
CA ASP A 497 13.86 -7.54 14.37
C ASP A 497 14.34 -6.30 15.15
N ASP A 498 14.62 -6.43 16.44
CA ASP A 498 15.16 -5.35 17.28
C ASP A 498 16.45 -4.75 16.67
N GLY A 499 17.29 -5.57 16.04
CA GLY A 499 18.47 -5.10 15.30
C GLY A 499 18.13 -4.20 14.09
N MET A 500 16.96 -4.43 13.47
CA MET A 500 16.46 -3.73 12.29
C MET A 500 15.74 -2.42 12.66
N LEU A 501 14.90 -2.43 13.71
CA LEU A 501 14.34 -1.20 14.28
C LEU A 501 15.46 -0.25 14.72
N ASN A 502 16.48 -0.78 15.41
CA ASN A 502 17.66 -0.01 15.80
C ASN A 502 18.49 0.47 14.60
N HIS A 503 18.43 -0.20 13.45
CA HIS A 503 19.07 0.25 12.20
C HIS A 503 18.33 1.45 11.60
N TYR A 504 17.00 1.41 11.52
CA TYR A 504 16.19 2.57 11.15
C TYR A 504 16.43 3.76 12.09
N ARG A 505 16.37 3.53 13.41
CA ARG A 505 16.61 4.57 14.43
C ARG A 505 17.99 5.21 14.28
N ARG A 506 19.05 4.42 14.10
CA ARG A 506 20.43 4.91 13.87
C ARG A 506 20.56 5.75 12.59
N ASN A 507 19.99 5.30 11.47
CA ASN A 507 20.07 6.02 10.19
C ASN A 507 19.29 7.34 10.22
N LEU A 508 18.09 7.34 10.83
CA LEU A 508 17.31 8.56 11.08
C LEU A 508 18.08 9.53 11.97
N GLN A 509 18.58 9.07 13.12
CA GLN A 509 19.33 9.89 14.08
C GLN A 509 20.57 10.52 13.44
N ALA A 510 21.31 9.77 12.61
CA ALA A 510 22.50 10.25 11.91
C ALA A 510 22.24 11.35 10.85
N VAL A 511 20.99 11.62 10.49
CA VAL A 511 20.58 12.71 9.59
C VAL A 511 19.83 13.81 10.35
N THR A 512 18.85 13.44 11.17
CA THR A 512 18.00 14.37 11.95
C THR A 512 18.82 15.22 12.93
N SER A 513 19.85 14.66 13.58
CA SER A 513 20.73 15.38 14.53
C SER A 513 21.61 16.48 13.91
N ARG A 514 21.38 16.86 12.65
CA ARG A 514 22.09 17.91 11.91
C ARG A 514 21.25 19.16 11.66
N TYR A 515 19.98 19.15 12.09
CA TYR A 515 18.97 20.18 11.83
C TYR A 515 18.35 20.61 13.16
N ASP A 516 18.02 21.90 13.27
CA ASP A 516 17.42 22.47 14.48
C ASP A 516 15.93 22.13 14.57
N HIS A 517 15.27 21.95 13.42
CA HIS A 517 13.87 21.57 13.29
C HIS A 517 13.74 20.28 12.47
N VAL A 518 12.94 19.33 12.96
CA VAL A 518 12.72 18.02 12.32
C VAL A 518 11.23 17.68 12.33
N VAL A 519 10.57 17.85 11.19
CA VAL A 519 9.13 17.57 11.03
C VAL A 519 8.95 16.20 10.39
N MET A 520 8.42 15.22 11.14
CA MET A 520 8.08 13.90 10.58
C MET A 520 6.67 13.90 10.01
N ILE A 521 6.46 13.37 8.82
CA ILE A 521 5.16 13.34 8.13
C ILE A 521 4.92 11.97 7.49
N GLY A 522 3.70 11.45 7.58
CA GLY A 522 3.35 10.15 7.01
C GLY A 522 1.85 9.87 6.98
N ASP A 523 1.43 8.91 6.14
CA ASP A 523 0.04 8.47 5.99
C ASP A 523 -0.12 7.00 6.41
N SER A 524 -1.29 6.59 6.89
CA SER A 524 -1.63 5.21 7.22
C SER A 524 -0.52 4.50 8.01
N MET A 525 0.28 3.69 7.32
CA MET A 525 1.41 2.92 7.84
C MET A 525 2.73 3.71 7.88
N GLY A 526 2.92 4.69 6.98
CA GLY A 526 3.97 5.71 7.12
C GLY A 526 3.70 6.65 8.30
N ALA A 527 2.43 6.96 8.60
CA ALA A 527 2.04 7.73 9.79
C ALA A 527 2.45 7.00 11.08
N SER A 528 2.24 5.69 11.15
CA SER A 528 2.73 4.86 12.26
C SER A 528 4.26 4.88 12.39
N GLY A 529 4.98 4.90 11.26
CA GLY A 529 6.44 5.10 11.24
C GLY A 529 6.87 6.46 11.80
N ALA A 530 6.16 7.54 11.43
CA ALA A 530 6.43 8.89 11.95
C ALA A 530 6.20 8.98 13.48
N LEU A 531 5.19 8.27 14.02
CA LEU A 531 4.94 8.18 15.47
C LEU A 531 5.99 7.31 16.18
N LEU A 532 6.34 6.15 15.63
CA LEU A 532 7.38 5.23 16.14
C LEU A 532 8.75 5.91 16.33
N PHE A 533 9.07 6.87 15.46
CA PHE A 533 10.31 7.64 15.52
C PHE A 533 10.13 9.08 16.05
N ALA A 534 8.97 9.44 16.60
CA ALA A 534 8.67 10.79 17.08
C ALA A 534 9.68 11.34 18.09
N SER A 535 10.35 10.49 18.87
CA SER A 535 11.49 10.83 19.74
C SER A 535 12.72 11.46 19.02
N LEU A 536 12.76 11.43 17.68
CA LEU A 536 13.80 12.04 16.83
C LEU A 536 13.30 13.30 16.09
N ALA A 537 12.13 13.83 16.48
CA ALA A 537 11.44 14.94 15.82
C ALA A 537 11.29 16.15 16.75
N THR A 538 11.01 17.32 16.17
CA THR A 538 10.46 18.49 16.87
C THR A 538 8.96 18.65 16.63
N SER A 539 8.44 18.11 15.52
CA SER A 539 7.01 18.06 15.19
C SER A 539 6.68 16.80 14.37
N VAL A 540 5.45 16.30 14.51
CA VAL A 540 4.96 15.11 13.79
C VAL A 540 3.58 15.37 13.21
N LEU A 541 3.34 14.96 11.97
CA LEU A 541 2.09 15.14 11.25
C LEU A 541 1.62 13.78 10.67
N ALA A 542 0.81 13.07 11.45
CA ALA A 542 0.42 11.67 11.22
C ALA A 542 -1.02 11.56 10.70
N PHE A 543 -1.23 11.12 9.45
CA PHE A 543 -2.56 10.98 8.84
C PHE A 543 -3.06 9.52 8.93
N CYS A 544 -4.17 9.26 9.61
CA CYS A 544 -4.79 7.95 9.86
C CYS A 544 -3.80 6.85 10.32
N PRO A 545 -3.00 7.08 11.38
CA PRO A 545 -2.01 6.10 11.83
C PRO A 545 -2.65 4.76 12.24
N GLN A 546 -1.94 3.67 11.98
CA GLN A 546 -2.26 2.33 12.49
C GLN A 546 -1.32 2.02 13.66
N VAL A 547 -1.81 2.26 14.87
CA VAL A 547 -1.07 2.21 16.14
C VAL A 547 -1.02 0.79 16.70
N ASP A 548 -2.09 0.03 16.52
CA ASP A 548 -2.22 -1.35 16.97
C ASP A 548 -2.56 -2.26 15.79
N LEU A 549 -1.55 -3.00 15.33
CA LEU A 549 -1.68 -3.91 14.18
C LEU A 549 -2.43 -5.22 14.51
N SER A 550 -2.82 -5.44 15.77
CA SER A 550 -3.74 -6.52 16.16
C SER A 550 -5.22 -6.14 15.99
N SER A 551 -5.53 -4.84 15.99
CA SER A 551 -6.89 -4.29 15.79
C SER A 551 -7.06 -3.51 14.48
N SER A 552 -5.98 -3.04 13.86
CA SER A 552 -6.01 -2.29 12.59
C SER A 552 -6.73 -3.02 11.46
N SER A 553 -7.16 -2.27 10.45
CA SER A 553 -7.65 -2.83 9.19
C SER A 553 -6.50 -3.53 8.45
N ILE A 554 -5.53 -2.79 7.93
CA ILE A 554 -4.42 -3.36 7.15
C ILE A 554 -3.39 -4.03 8.06
N ARG A 555 -3.31 -5.37 8.04
CA ARG A 555 -2.40 -6.16 8.88
C ARG A 555 -1.32 -6.82 8.04
N PRO A 556 -0.02 -6.62 8.31
CA PRO A 556 1.04 -7.43 7.71
C PRO A 556 1.01 -8.88 8.23
N ALA A 557 1.92 -9.73 7.74
CA ALA A 557 2.03 -11.13 8.14
C ALA A 557 2.93 -11.31 9.38
N SER A 558 2.37 -11.25 10.59
CA SER A 558 3.00 -11.76 11.83
C SER A 558 1.98 -12.26 12.86
N GLY A 559 2.46 -12.91 13.92
CA GLY A 559 1.69 -13.26 15.11
C GLY A 559 1.39 -12.06 16.02
N GLN A 560 0.41 -12.23 16.93
CA GLN A 560 -0.12 -11.14 17.76
C GLN A 560 0.90 -10.50 18.71
N GLU A 561 1.86 -11.27 19.25
CA GLU A 561 2.90 -10.74 20.16
C GLU A 561 3.79 -9.69 19.47
N GLY A 562 4.02 -9.84 18.16
CA GLY A 562 4.70 -8.84 17.34
C GLY A 562 3.92 -7.53 17.21
N TRP A 563 2.59 -7.60 17.19
CA TRP A 563 1.72 -6.42 17.11
C TRP A 563 1.54 -5.72 18.45
N ALA A 564 1.52 -6.46 19.56
CA ALA A 564 1.62 -5.89 20.89
C ALA A 564 2.97 -5.15 21.07
N ARG A 565 4.09 -5.82 20.77
CA ARG A 565 5.45 -5.23 20.82
C ARG A 565 5.57 -3.99 19.91
N PHE A 566 4.94 -4.00 18.74
CA PHE A 566 4.90 -2.84 17.85
C PHE A 566 4.10 -1.68 18.46
N LYS A 567 2.88 -1.94 18.95
CA LYS A 567 2.02 -0.95 19.63
C LYS A 567 2.77 -0.28 20.78
N ASP A 568 3.36 -1.08 21.67
CA ASP A 568 4.12 -0.58 22.82
C ASP A 568 5.23 0.38 22.40
N ARG A 569 5.94 0.09 21.28
CA ARG A 569 6.98 0.96 20.72
C ARG A 569 6.45 2.25 20.08
N VAL A 570 5.23 2.26 19.54
CA VAL A 570 4.58 3.50 19.06
C VAL A 570 4.15 4.35 20.26
N LEU A 571 3.59 3.73 21.29
CA LEU A 571 3.20 4.41 22.53
C LEU A 571 4.42 4.95 23.29
N GLU A 572 5.54 4.23 23.30
CA GLU A 572 6.83 4.70 23.81
C GLU A 572 7.42 5.83 22.95
N GLY A 573 7.42 5.65 21.62
CA GLY A 573 8.00 6.61 20.67
C GLY A 573 7.34 7.98 20.68
N VAL A 574 6.02 8.02 20.90
CA VAL A 574 5.27 9.24 21.23
C VAL A 574 5.50 9.63 22.69
N GLY A 575 5.28 8.69 23.62
CA GLY A 575 5.35 8.86 25.08
C GLY A 575 6.59 9.55 25.63
N GLN A 576 7.75 9.29 25.01
CA GLN A 576 9.06 9.85 25.37
C GLN A 576 9.47 11.07 24.53
N SER A 577 8.66 11.48 23.55
CA SER A 577 9.00 12.60 22.67
C SER A 577 8.70 13.96 23.30
N SER A 578 9.52 14.96 22.95
CA SER A 578 9.25 16.37 23.18
C SER A 578 8.63 17.07 21.96
N ALA A 579 8.26 16.32 20.92
CA ALA A 579 7.72 16.85 19.67
C ALA A 579 6.26 17.31 19.78
N SER A 580 5.88 18.29 18.97
CA SER A 580 4.47 18.62 18.75
C SER A 580 3.82 17.56 17.84
N VAL A 581 3.13 16.58 18.42
CA VAL A 581 2.52 15.47 17.66
C VAL A 581 1.09 15.82 17.24
N THR A 582 0.88 16.17 15.98
CA THR A 582 -0.44 16.38 15.39
C THR A 582 -0.89 15.13 14.64
N VAL A 583 -2.10 14.65 14.96
CA VAL A 583 -2.68 13.42 14.39
C VAL A 583 -3.99 13.76 13.69
N LEU A 584 -4.20 13.27 12.47
CA LEU A 584 -5.35 13.62 11.63
C LEU A 584 -6.05 12.36 11.16
N SER A 585 -7.33 12.17 11.49
CA SER A 585 -8.08 10.96 11.15
C SER A 585 -9.28 11.24 10.23
N GLY A 586 -9.71 10.22 9.48
CA GLY A 586 -11.08 10.19 8.96
C GLY A 586 -12.10 10.06 10.09
N SER A 587 -13.38 9.99 9.73
CA SER A 587 -14.50 9.81 10.67
C SER A 587 -15.04 8.39 10.72
N TRP A 588 -14.33 7.42 10.13
CA TRP A 588 -14.54 6.02 10.46
C TRP A 588 -13.93 5.77 11.83
N GLU A 589 -14.73 5.22 12.75
CA GLU A 589 -14.34 4.99 14.14
C GLU A 589 -13.14 4.05 14.25
N HIS A 590 -12.86 3.16 13.26
CA HIS A 590 -11.57 2.47 13.15
C HIS A 590 -10.39 3.43 13.21
N ASP A 591 -10.40 4.49 12.38
CA ASP A 591 -9.29 5.45 12.33
C ASP A 591 -9.22 6.25 13.63
N MET A 592 -10.37 6.56 14.22
CA MET A 592 -10.47 7.26 15.50
C MET A 592 -9.95 6.39 16.66
N GLU A 593 -10.25 5.11 16.67
CA GLU A 593 -9.86 4.15 17.71
C GLU A 593 -8.36 3.81 17.65
N GLN A 594 -7.75 3.80 16.46
CA GLN A 594 -6.29 3.77 16.37
C GLN A 594 -5.65 5.02 17.01
N VAL A 595 -6.26 6.20 16.88
CA VAL A 595 -5.75 7.44 17.48
C VAL A 595 -6.03 7.54 18.99
N ARG A 596 -7.17 7.05 19.49
CA ARG A 596 -7.50 7.02 20.93
C ARG A 596 -6.51 6.22 21.78
N GLN A 597 -5.86 5.23 21.17
CA GLN A 597 -4.85 4.42 21.84
C GLN A 597 -3.54 5.18 22.14
N LEU A 598 -3.29 6.31 21.48
CA LEU A 598 -2.13 7.17 21.74
C LEU A 598 -2.28 7.95 23.07
N PRO A 599 -1.18 8.43 23.68
CA PRO A 599 -1.25 9.31 24.85
C PRO A 599 -1.95 10.64 24.50
N GLN A 600 -3.23 10.78 24.85
CA GLN A 600 -4.08 11.91 24.40
C GLN A 600 -3.54 13.27 24.87
N GLU A 601 -2.89 13.34 26.02
CA GLU A 601 -2.26 14.57 26.55
C GLU A 601 -1.04 15.04 25.74
N GLN A 602 -0.48 14.18 24.89
CA GLN A 602 0.70 14.48 24.06
C GLN A 602 0.36 14.70 22.58
N ILE A 603 -0.91 14.58 22.17
CA ILE A 603 -1.31 14.71 20.76
C ILE A 603 -2.35 15.80 20.51
N ASN A 604 -2.23 16.47 19.36
CA ASN A 604 -3.23 17.38 18.79
C ASN A 604 -4.05 16.62 17.73
N TRP A 605 -5.18 16.04 18.13
CA TRP A 605 -6.02 15.22 17.26
C TRP A 605 -7.07 16.04 16.50
N LYS A 606 -7.11 15.90 15.17
CA LYS A 606 -8.05 16.58 14.26
C LYS A 606 -8.82 15.56 13.41
N VAL A 607 -10.13 15.46 13.59
CA VAL A 607 -11.03 14.55 12.84
C VAL A 607 -11.58 15.23 11.59
N PHE A 608 -11.65 14.51 10.47
CA PHE A 608 -12.28 14.94 9.23
C PHE A 608 -13.47 14.04 8.89
N HIS A 609 -14.65 14.62 8.66
CA HIS A 609 -15.84 13.89 8.24
C HIS A 609 -15.75 13.44 6.77
N VAL A 610 -15.05 12.32 6.54
CA VAL A 610 -14.79 11.73 5.21
C VAL A 610 -14.81 10.21 5.26
N ASP A 611 -15.47 9.59 4.28
CA ASP A 611 -15.60 8.13 4.18
C ASP A 611 -14.39 7.44 3.54
N THR A 612 -13.19 7.58 4.12
CA THR A 612 -12.01 6.83 3.66
C THR A 612 -10.84 6.84 4.64
N HIS A 613 -10.21 5.66 4.84
CA HIS A 613 -8.89 5.54 5.47
C HIS A 613 -7.78 6.33 4.74
N ARG A 614 -7.93 6.61 3.44
CA ARG A 614 -6.92 7.31 2.63
C ARG A 614 -7.08 8.84 2.75
N LEU A 615 -7.20 9.36 3.97
CA LEU A 615 -7.44 10.77 4.28
C LEU A 615 -6.49 11.72 3.52
N ALA A 616 -5.18 11.41 3.47
CA ALA A 616 -4.22 12.23 2.74
C ALA A 616 -4.57 12.37 1.25
N ILE A 617 -5.01 11.29 0.59
CA ILE A 617 -5.43 11.33 -0.82
C ILE A 617 -6.74 12.10 -0.97
N HIS A 618 -7.68 11.98 -0.02
CA HIS A 618 -8.91 12.77 -0.03
C HIS A 618 -8.61 14.28 0.09
N LEU A 619 -7.78 14.67 1.07
CA LEU A 619 -7.38 16.07 1.28
C LEU A 619 -6.55 16.62 0.12
N GLU A 620 -5.74 15.79 -0.53
CA GLU A 620 -5.03 16.13 -1.77
C GLU A 620 -5.99 16.43 -2.92
N ASN A 621 -6.94 15.52 -3.19
CA ASN A 621 -7.95 15.69 -4.24
C ASN A 621 -8.87 16.89 -3.98
N ALA A 622 -9.14 17.22 -2.71
CA ALA A 622 -9.86 18.42 -2.28
C ALA A 622 -9.01 19.71 -2.27
N GLY A 623 -7.71 19.63 -2.61
CA GLY A 623 -6.77 20.77 -2.59
C GLY A 623 -6.36 21.26 -1.19
N ARG A 624 -6.82 20.59 -0.12
CA ARG A 624 -6.65 20.96 1.29
C ARG A 624 -5.32 20.49 1.90
N LEU A 625 -4.67 19.46 1.34
CA LEU A 625 -3.44 18.91 1.92
C LEU A 625 -2.24 19.87 1.84
N VAL A 626 -2.09 20.63 0.73
CA VAL A 626 -0.98 21.59 0.57
C VAL A 626 -1.05 22.75 1.59
N PRO A 627 -2.20 23.45 1.78
CA PRO A 627 -2.34 24.43 2.86
C PRO A 627 -2.02 23.87 4.26
N LEU A 628 -2.56 22.69 4.59
CA LEU A 628 -2.42 22.08 5.92
C LEU A 628 -0.95 21.77 6.26
N VAL A 629 -0.21 21.15 5.33
CA VAL A 629 1.22 20.90 5.54
C VAL A 629 2.01 22.21 5.60
N LEU A 630 1.70 23.21 4.75
CA LEU A 630 2.35 24.52 4.82
C LEU A 630 2.15 25.20 6.18
N GLY A 631 0.96 25.12 6.78
CA GLY A 631 0.69 25.64 8.12
C GLY A 631 1.60 25.02 9.18
N ALA A 632 1.68 23.69 9.22
CA ALA A 632 2.54 22.98 10.18
C ALA A 632 4.03 23.34 10.04
N LEU A 633 4.54 23.57 8.82
CA LEU A 633 5.92 24.01 8.62
C LEU A 633 6.13 25.49 9.03
N ALA A 634 5.14 26.36 8.88
CA ALA A 634 5.24 27.76 9.30
C ALA A 634 5.14 27.92 10.83
N GLU A 635 4.33 27.09 11.50
CA GLU A 635 4.23 27.01 12.97
C GLU A 635 5.57 26.58 13.60
N GLU A 636 6.25 25.60 13.00
CA GLU A 636 7.51 25.01 13.49
C GLU A 636 8.64 26.05 13.66
N VAL A 637 8.87 26.90 12.64
CA VAL A 637 9.87 27.98 12.69
C VAL A 637 9.32 29.30 13.26
N LYS A 638 8.10 29.28 13.82
CA LYS A 638 7.46 30.41 14.53
C LYS A 638 7.40 31.70 13.70
N VAL A 639 7.02 31.58 12.42
CA VAL A 639 6.72 32.76 11.58
C VAL A 639 5.64 33.59 12.29
N PRO A 640 5.83 34.92 12.51
CA PRO A 640 4.87 35.72 13.26
C PRO A 640 3.46 35.67 12.62
N SER A 641 2.48 35.13 13.36
CA SER A 641 1.09 34.95 12.91
C SER A 641 0.28 36.26 12.91
N GLY A 642 0.92 37.38 12.54
CA GLY A 642 0.38 38.74 12.64
C GLY A 642 -0.53 39.17 11.47
N THR A 643 -0.42 38.55 10.30
CA THR A 643 -1.22 38.92 9.13
C THR A 643 -2.50 38.07 9.02
N THR A 644 -3.65 38.73 9.15
CA THR A 644 -5.00 38.13 9.23
C THR A 644 -5.49 37.44 7.94
N ARG A 645 -4.59 37.11 7.00
CA ARG A 645 -4.85 36.31 5.80
C ARG A 645 -4.33 34.88 5.87
N ALA A 646 -3.29 34.59 6.67
CA ALA A 646 -2.81 33.22 6.86
C ALA A 646 -3.91 32.34 7.48
N ALA A 647 -4.55 32.84 8.55
CA ALA A 647 -5.71 32.22 9.19
C ALA A 647 -7.02 32.23 8.34
N ASN A 648 -6.99 32.78 7.12
CA ASN A 648 -8.06 32.69 6.13
C ASN A 648 -7.64 31.86 4.88
N MET A 649 -6.49 31.18 4.94
CA MET A 649 -6.01 30.21 3.93
C MET A 649 -5.79 28.79 4.49
N LEU A 650 -5.91 28.62 5.82
CA LEU A 650 -5.90 27.36 6.55
C LEU A 650 -7.34 26.85 6.76
#